data_AF-A0A420XH31-F1
#
_entry.id   AF-A0A420XH31-F1
#
_cell.length_a   1.000
_cell.length_b   1.000
_cell.length_c   1.000
_cell.angle_alpha   90.00
_cell.angle_beta   90.00
_cell.angle_gamma   90.00
#
_symmetry.space_group_name_H-M   'P 1'
#
loop_
_entity.id
_entity.type
_entity.pdbx_description
1 polymer ?
#
loop_
_entity_poly.entity_id
_entity_poly.type
_entity_poly.pdbx_seq_one_letter_code
_entity_poly.pdbx_strand_id
1 'polypeptide(L)'
;MLKRGLIILATVLAILIGGGLALMSGSQLATTINWILPEGWEVDIPKGMSSSWDHAILPSFSLAYQNCTIVTTDDLKVQWAEQHEITLQQAVVNYACLALLPSNSEDSSSSNEVTLESLGSIFSMVPNGNISVKVFSIINLPDETHPRIKSLLEQSNEITFAYFNDKLTASLIQDDLNLFLNFENQKLIGNIIYEPNKNKQEEKEQHRISFSSTINNQILTIPPKTSLEYHWQFPENIVSDPDLQQGNMTLAWEEDKNNQKQFTGSFALHSSFNPENKIELPINFDEQGVTITQGYVNWLLSDDFTLRAFITTSLTPNSFNVDDLYPIKTAIRISLLTENSRGKGNVVFNSSDGTLQKESFNLPLQVTGNIKQGNFIVYSSLPLDFKGEYDNPVLRFLPGSLLRMTGTEHLLTIHDLRFPMAGLAIDKYGITGRLQAILKAESPDFDNIELHLDGFARKFKAGLLSFFSDPSDPESIADLWQWRFWGNSTIKAFNSPVTISGRGNWQENIIQLSEFEGDMGKIQQNAMLIPNMTLTLATPITFAYEEDTLTGGLQLDMQKIQFDYGGEFESPTGTLNFEGRLENLRLNGQISSGELGPIRFFARRELTPQSSNIIGKLYWAEQPAMVFQSLFPIRSNWIITNGTIRGETSFSANAERGLIAGGHFAIRNGEISLPNGSMKGIQFSLPYQYQNNEFNIGAKKALDVNIAEIDVGIKLNNAKMKLQGHYPYSKKRPLTLRELSFNLLGGKLTVDKFALPQTQIAYLNLFNIHFEDILSLAQYQQIDLKGQANAVFPFWLSGNPCYICGGSLTKSGESTLKFTPELLNAIKEGGYTEQILTTIINNSSIDELNAKVNLDSTGLMNLNTSLKIHSLDYEKTKVNLNYNHQENMFDLWQLINYGSEFEQNIEHSIYKQLDNQ
;
A
#
# COMPACT_ATOMS: atom_id res chain seq x y z
N MET A 1 -28.29 68.16 0.25
CA MET A 1 -29.66 67.96 -0.27
C MET A 1 -30.65 67.54 0.81
N LEU A 2 -30.36 66.54 1.66
CA LEU A 2 -31.26 66.12 2.77
C LEU A 2 -31.73 67.29 3.66
N LYS A 3 -30.84 68.24 3.96
CA LYS A 3 -31.15 69.50 4.64
C LYS A 3 -32.21 70.34 3.89
N ARG A 4 -32.09 70.48 2.57
CA ARG A 4 -33.06 71.22 1.73
C ARG A 4 -34.40 70.48 1.61
N GLY A 5 -34.37 69.15 1.47
CA GLY A 5 -35.57 68.30 1.46
C GLY A 5 -36.33 68.30 2.81
N LEU A 6 -35.61 68.25 3.93
CA LEU A 6 -36.19 68.38 5.26
C LEU A 6 -36.72 69.80 5.52
N ILE A 7 -36.04 70.84 5.02
CA ILE A 7 -36.56 72.21 5.06
C ILE A 7 -37.84 72.32 4.23
N ILE A 8 -37.89 71.70 3.04
CA ILE A 8 -39.10 71.65 2.20
C ILE A 8 -40.24 70.95 2.96
N LEU A 9 -40.00 69.75 3.52
CA LEU A 9 -40.99 69.02 4.31
C LEU A 9 -41.43 69.79 5.56
N ALA A 10 -40.50 70.43 6.27
CA ALA A 10 -40.80 71.26 7.43
C ALA A 10 -41.60 72.52 7.04
N THR A 11 -41.33 73.09 5.86
CA THR A 11 -42.07 74.23 5.32
C THR A 11 -43.50 73.80 4.94
N VAL A 12 -43.65 72.64 4.29
CA VAL A 12 -44.96 72.03 4.01
C VAL A 12 -45.71 71.75 5.32
N LEU A 13 -45.05 71.19 6.33
CA LEU A 13 -45.66 70.90 7.63
C LEU A 13 -46.08 72.19 8.38
N ALA A 14 -45.23 73.22 8.35
CA ALA A 14 -45.53 74.53 8.93
C ALA A 14 -46.71 75.21 8.22
N ILE A 15 -46.81 75.04 6.90
CA ILE A 15 -47.97 75.48 6.11
C ILE A 15 -49.21 74.67 6.54
N LEU A 16 -49.15 73.35 6.69
CA LEU A 16 -50.29 72.52 7.12
C LEU A 16 -50.82 72.89 8.53
N ILE A 17 -49.98 73.40 9.43
CA ILE A 17 -50.37 73.80 10.80
C ILE A 17 -51.10 75.17 10.82
N GLY A 18 -51.02 75.97 9.75
CA GLY A 18 -51.66 77.29 9.65
C GLY A 18 -53.18 77.22 9.43
N GLY A 19 -53.97 77.57 10.46
CA GLY A 19 -55.43 77.41 10.49
C GLY A 19 -56.29 78.12 9.41
N GLY A 20 -55.71 78.92 8.51
CA GLY A 20 -56.43 79.55 7.40
C GLY A 20 -56.62 78.66 6.16
N LEU A 21 -55.93 77.51 6.10
CA LEU A 21 -55.78 76.70 4.87
C LEU A 21 -56.78 75.55 4.74
N ALA A 22 -57.56 75.28 5.79
CA ALA A 22 -58.60 74.24 5.84
C ALA A 22 -59.75 74.43 4.82
N LEU A 23 -59.83 75.60 4.19
CA LEU A 23 -60.86 75.98 3.22
C LEU A 23 -60.38 75.91 1.76
N MET A 24 -59.09 75.64 1.51
CA MET A 24 -58.54 75.54 0.17
C MET A 24 -58.81 74.17 -0.47
N SER A 25 -59.15 74.16 -1.76
CA SER A 25 -59.14 72.90 -2.54
C SER A 25 -57.71 72.36 -2.68
N GLY A 26 -57.56 71.04 -2.84
CA GLY A 26 -56.23 70.41 -2.93
C GLY A 26 -55.29 71.07 -3.95
N SER A 27 -55.81 71.38 -5.15
CA SER A 27 -55.07 72.08 -6.20
C SER A 27 -54.57 73.49 -5.81
N GLN A 28 -55.35 74.25 -5.03
CA GLN A 28 -54.96 75.59 -4.56
C GLN A 28 -53.86 75.49 -3.50
N LEU A 29 -53.94 74.47 -2.64
CA LEU A 29 -52.95 74.22 -1.60
C LEU A 29 -51.62 73.74 -2.21
N ALA A 30 -51.67 72.82 -3.19
CA ALA A 30 -50.50 72.41 -3.97
C ALA A 30 -49.83 73.60 -4.70
N THR A 31 -50.63 74.44 -5.39
CA THR A 31 -50.11 75.63 -6.10
C THR A 31 -49.38 76.59 -5.15
N THR A 32 -49.92 76.81 -3.95
CA THR A 32 -49.34 77.72 -2.96
C THR A 32 -48.02 77.17 -2.41
N ILE A 33 -47.95 75.85 -2.18
CA ILE A 33 -46.71 75.18 -1.76
C ILE A 33 -45.66 75.26 -2.87
N ASN A 34 -46.05 74.96 -4.12
CA ASN A 34 -45.15 74.93 -5.27
C ASN A 34 -44.51 76.29 -5.59
N TRP A 35 -45.13 77.42 -5.22
CA TRP A 35 -44.50 78.76 -5.35
C TRP A 35 -43.25 78.96 -4.48
N ILE A 36 -43.14 78.20 -3.39
CA ILE A 36 -42.08 78.35 -2.40
C ILE A 36 -41.03 77.23 -2.54
N LEU A 37 -41.33 76.20 -3.34
CA LEU A 37 -40.41 75.09 -3.58
C LEU A 37 -39.24 75.51 -4.48
N PRO A 38 -38.03 74.96 -4.26
CA PRO A 38 -36.90 75.16 -5.16
C PRO A 38 -37.16 74.60 -6.55
N GLU A 39 -36.46 75.15 -7.55
CA GLU A 39 -36.59 74.74 -8.95
C GLU A 39 -36.39 73.21 -9.13
N GLY A 40 -37.33 72.60 -9.85
CA GLY A 40 -37.36 71.15 -10.09
C GLY A 40 -38.16 70.34 -9.05
N TRP A 41 -38.57 70.91 -7.91
CA TRP A 41 -39.45 70.23 -6.95
C TRP A 41 -40.93 70.59 -7.20
N GLU A 42 -41.79 69.58 -7.16
CA GLU A 42 -43.23 69.75 -7.31
C GLU A 42 -43.97 68.88 -6.28
N VAL A 43 -45.00 69.45 -5.68
CA VAL A 43 -45.93 68.77 -4.80
C VAL A 43 -47.29 68.69 -5.48
N ASP A 44 -47.91 67.51 -5.45
CA ASP A 44 -49.29 67.31 -5.85
C ASP A 44 -50.16 66.89 -4.66
N ILE A 45 -51.34 67.51 -4.57
CA ILE A 45 -52.31 67.34 -3.49
C ILE A 45 -53.70 67.26 -4.15
N PRO A 46 -54.14 66.07 -4.55
CA PRO A 46 -55.34 65.94 -5.38
C PRO A 46 -56.64 66.15 -4.59
N LYS A 47 -56.62 66.04 -3.25
CA LYS A 47 -57.77 66.26 -2.36
C LYS A 47 -57.46 67.34 -1.32
N GLY A 48 -58.46 68.15 -0.99
CA GLY A 48 -58.34 69.17 0.05
C GLY A 48 -58.04 68.58 1.43
N MET A 49 -57.44 69.39 2.29
CA MET A 49 -57.09 69.04 3.67
C MET A 49 -58.31 69.21 4.59
N SER A 50 -58.46 68.35 5.59
CA SER A 50 -59.41 68.54 6.69
C SER A 50 -58.65 68.86 7.98
N SER A 51 -59.03 69.91 8.69
CA SER A 51 -58.37 70.28 9.97
C SER A 51 -59.37 70.46 11.10
N SER A 52 -58.95 70.07 12.29
CA SER A 52 -59.54 70.39 13.58
C SER A 52 -58.62 71.33 14.37
N TRP A 53 -58.99 71.72 15.59
CA TRP A 53 -58.15 72.53 16.47
C TRP A 53 -56.91 71.77 16.98
N ASP A 54 -56.97 70.43 17.01
CA ASP A 54 -55.97 69.55 17.60
C ASP A 54 -55.16 68.73 16.58
N HIS A 55 -55.65 68.64 15.33
CA HIS A 55 -55.00 67.88 14.26
C HIS A 55 -55.39 68.34 12.84
N ALA A 56 -54.57 67.96 11.86
CA ALA A 56 -54.78 68.14 10.43
C ALA A 56 -54.66 66.80 9.71
N ILE A 57 -55.46 66.56 8.68
CA ILE A 57 -55.40 65.35 7.85
C ILE A 57 -55.33 65.75 6.38
N LEU A 58 -54.34 65.23 5.68
CA LEU A 58 -54.15 65.33 4.24
C LEU A 58 -54.38 63.93 3.63
N PRO A 59 -55.47 63.72 2.87
CA PRO A 59 -55.84 62.39 2.40
C PRO A 59 -54.79 61.72 1.49
N SER A 60 -54.08 62.52 0.70
CA SER A 60 -53.05 62.04 -0.21
C SER A 60 -52.09 63.17 -0.58
N PHE A 61 -50.81 62.87 -0.67
CA PHE A 61 -49.74 63.81 -1.01
C PHE A 61 -48.68 63.09 -1.84
N SER A 62 -48.17 63.76 -2.87
CA SER A 62 -46.99 63.27 -3.57
C SER A 62 -45.96 64.37 -3.79
N LEU A 63 -44.70 63.97 -3.77
CA LEU A 63 -43.54 64.85 -3.95
C LEU A 63 -42.73 64.32 -5.13
N ALA A 64 -42.50 65.17 -6.12
CA ALA A 64 -41.75 64.86 -7.32
C ALA A 64 -40.53 65.77 -7.47
N TYR A 65 -39.50 65.25 -8.14
CA TYR A 65 -38.34 66.01 -8.60
C TYR A 65 -38.13 65.77 -10.10
N GLN A 66 -38.02 66.82 -10.90
CA GLN A 66 -37.88 66.77 -12.36
C GLN A 66 -38.87 65.78 -13.02
N ASN A 67 -40.16 65.88 -12.65
CA ASN A 67 -41.25 65.00 -13.09
C ASN A 67 -41.15 63.52 -12.65
N CYS A 68 -40.26 63.17 -11.71
CA CYS A 68 -40.17 61.83 -11.11
C CYS A 68 -40.73 61.87 -9.69
N THR A 69 -41.88 61.21 -9.45
CA THR A 69 -42.49 61.12 -8.12
C THR A 69 -41.61 60.31 -7.18
N ILE A 70 -40.98 60.99 -6.22
CA ILE A 70 -40.05 60.40 -5.24
C ILE A 70 -40.83 59.68 -4.14
N VAL A 71 -41.85 60.31 -3.60
CA VAL A 71 -42.67 59.74 -2.53
C VAL A 71 -44.14 60.04 -2.76
N THR A 72 -44.98 59.03 -2.53
CA THR A 72 -46.44 59.14 -2.49
C THR A 72 -46.91 58.69 -1.13
N THR A 73 -47.81 59.43 -0.50
CA THR A 73 -48.30 59.13 0.85
C THR A 73 -49.81 59.26 0.93
N ASP A 74 -50.44 58.41 1.75
CA ASP A 74 -51.88 58.46 2.04
C ASP A 74 -52.15 58.70 3.53
N ASP A 75 -53.24 59.44 3.79
CA ASP A 75 -53.74 59.81 5.12
C ASP A 75 -52.63 60.35 6.06
N LEU A 76 -51.92 61.40 5.62
CA LEU A 76 -50.98 62.13 6.47
C LEU A 76 -51.76 62.92 7.52
N LYS A 77 -51.74 62.47 8.77
CA LYS A 77 -52.32 63.14 9.93
C LYS A 77 -51.23 63.76 10.79
N VAL A 78 -51.34 65.06 11.07
CA VAL A 78 -50.44 65.82 11.96
C VAL A 78 -51.23 66.27 13.18
N GLN A 79 -50.84 65.87 14.38
CA GLN A 79 -51.51 66.17 15.66
C GLN A 79 -50.58 66.98 16.56
N TRP A 80 -51.11 68.00 17.28
CA TRP A 80 -50.26 68.95 18.04
C TRP A 80 -50.75 69.34 19.45
N ALA A 81 -51.96 68.95 19.89
CA ALA A 81 -52.54 69.48 21.14
C ALA A 81 -52.08 68.78 22.46
N GLU A 82 -51.44 67.61 22.40
CA GLU A 82 -50.99 66.86 23.60
C GLU A 82 -49.57 66.29 23.44
N GLN A 83 -49.37 65.50 22.39
CA GLN A 83 -48.05 65.06 21.90
C GLN A 83 -47.98 65.39 20.42
N HIS A 84 -46.84 65.90 19.94
CA HIS A 84 -46.67 66.09 18.51
C HIS A 84 -46.54 64.71 17.85
N GLU A 85 -47.48 64.36 17.00
CA GLU A 85 -47.52 63.07 16.32
C GLU A 85 -47.84 63.27 14.84
N ILE A 86 -47.04 62.67 13.97
CA ILE A 86 -47.27 62.59 12.53
C ILE A 86 -47.55 61.12 12.21
N THR A 87 -48.72 60.82 11.67
CA THR A 87 -49.07 59.46 11.25
C THR A 87 -49.38 59.43 9.76
N LEU A 88 -48.88 58.41 9.06
CA LEU A 88 -49.20 58.14 7.65
C LEU A 88 -49.75 56.73 7.55
N GLN A 89 -50.86 56.56 6.83
CA GLN A 89 -51.40 55.22 6.58
C GLN A 89 -50.51 54.47 5.59
N GLN A 90 -50.00 55.15 4.56
CA GLN A 90 -49.09 54.58 3.58
C GLN A 90 -48.05 55.60 3.11
N ALA A 91 -46.83 55.16 2.85
CA ALA A 91 -45.79 55.91 2.15
C ALA A 91 -45.04 54.97 1.19
N VAL A 92 -45.01 55.32 -0.09
CA VAL A 92 -44.33 54.59 -1.16
C VAL A 92 -43.19 55.45 -1.69
N VAL A 93 -41.96 54.95 -1.62
CA VAL A 93 -40.75 55.64 -2.10
C VAL A 93 -40.25 54.99 -3.39
N ASN A 94 -40.00 55.79 -4.42
CA ASN A 94 -39.46 55.31 -5.69
C ASN A 94 -37.93 55.46 -5.71
N TYR A 95 -37.22 54.34 -5.62
CA TYR A 95 -35.76 54.32 -5.57
C TYR A 95 -35.13 54.88 -6.85
N ALA A 96 -35.64 54.53 -8.02
CA ALA A 96 -35.13 55.03 -9.29
C ALA A 96 -35.19 56.57 -9.39
N CYS A 97 -36.19 57.20 -8.77
CA CYS A 97 -36.29 58.65 -8.69
C CYS A 97 -35.29 59.27 -7.69
N LEU A 98 -34.88 58.55 -6.64
CA LEU A 98 -33.87 59.04 -5.70
C LEU A 98 -32.49 59.18 -6.37
N ALA A 99 -32.19 58.34 -7.36
CA ALA A 99 -30.94 58.42 -8.13
C ALA A 99 -30.84 59.67 -9.02
N LEU A 100 -31.97 60.32 -9.34
CA LEU A 100 -32.01 61.57 -10.10
C LEU A 100 -31.70 62.81 -9.24
N LEU A 101 -31.67 62.64 -7.91
CA LEU A 101 -31.30 63.74 -7.02
C LEU A 101 -29.81 64.09 -7.24
N PRO A 102 -29.46 65.38 -7.41
CA PRO A 102 -28.08 65.76 -7.68
C PRO A 102 -27.15 65.30 -6.54
N SER A 103 -26.16 64.49 -6.89
CA SER A 103 -24.99 64.23 -6.07
C SER A 103 -24.13 65.49 -6.08
N ASN A 104 -23.74 66.02 -4.91
CA ASN A 104 -22.80 67.12 -4.84
C ASN A 104 -21.43 66.63 -5.34
N SER A 105 -21.15 66.76 -6.63
CA SER A 105 -19.86 66.36 -7.22
C SER A 105 -19.31 67.36 -8.24
N GLU A 106 -19.66 68.65 -8.13
CA GLU A 106 -19.03 69.71 -8.92
C GLU A 106 -18.86 70.99 -8.08
N ASP A 107 -17.89 70.96 -7.16
CA ASP A 107 -17.08 72.12 -6.72
C ASP A 107 -16.00 71.63 -5.74
N SER A 108 -14.86 71.23 -6.29
CA SER A 108 -13.72 70.65 -5.58
C SER A 108 -12.85 71.69 -4.85
N SER A 109 -13.44 72.61 -4.10
CA SER A 109 -12.67 73.51 -3.22
C SER A 109 -13.38 73.96 -1.93
N SER A 110 -14.50 73.33 -1.57
CA SER A 110 -15.03 73.42 -0.19
C SER A 110 -15.61 72.06 0.19
N SER A 111 -14.90 71.34 1.05
CA SER A 111 -15.36 70.10 1.69
C SER A 111 -16.58 70.41 2.58
N ASN A 112 -17.77 70.43 1.98
CA ASN A 112 -19.01 70.31 2.74
C ASN A 112 -19.18 68.83 3.14
N GLU A 113 -18.29 68.36 4.01
CA GLU A 113 -18.46 67.11 4.73
C GLU A 113 -19.75 67.20 5.55
N VAL A 114 -20.58 66.17 5.49
CA VAL A 114 -21.77 66.08 6.35
C VAL A 114 -21.28 65.85 7.76
N THR A 115 -21.19 66.92 8.54
CA THR A 115 -20.72 66.85 9.92
C THR A 115 -21.88 66.60 10.90
N LEU A 116 -21.60 66.01 12.06
CA LEU A 116 -22.57 65.86 13.16
C LEU A 116 -23.11 67.24 13.62
N GLU A 117 -22.31 68.30 13.50
CA GLU A 117 -22.75 69.69 13.75
C GLU A 117 -23.79 70.15 12.71
N SER A 118 -23.61 69.79 11.44
CA SER A 118 -24.61 70.06 10.39
C SER A 118 -25.91 69.29 10.62
N LEU A 119 -25.84 68.07 11.17
CA LEU A 119 -27.03 67.31 11.61
C LEU A 119 -27.63 67.87 12.90
N GLY A 120 -26.83 68.37 13.85
CA GLY A 120 -27.32 69.03 15.06
C GLY A 120 -28.23 70.21 14.73
N SER A 121 -27.90 70.97 13.68
CA SER A 121 -28.79 72.02 13.16
C SER A 121 -30.11 71.49 12.59
N ILE A 122 -30.12 70.26 12.05
CA ILE A 122 -31.33 69.59 11.56
C ILE A 122 -32.15 69.02 12.72
N PHE A 123 -31.52 68.33 13.68
CA PHE A 123 -32.18 67.80 14.88
C PHE A 123 -32.81 68.92 15.73
N SER A 124 -32.21 70.12 15.76
CA SER A 124 -32.80 71.29 16.40
C SER A 124 -34.08 71.83 15.73
N MET A 125 -34.34 71.44 14.47
CA MET A 125 -35.54 71.81 13.71
C MET A 125 -36.61 70.70 13.73
N VAL A 126 -36.30 69.51 14.25
CA VAL A 126 -37.26 68.41 14.39
C VAL A 126 -38.04 68.63 15.70
N PRO A 127 -39.36 68.82 15.66
CA PRO A 127 -40.14 68.96 16.89
C PRO A 127 -40.08 67.66 17.70
N ASN A 128 -40.03 67.78 19.04
CA ASN A 128 -40.20 66.63 19.92
C ASN A 128 -41.52 65.94 19.59
N GLY A 129 -41.49 64.67 19.22
CA GLY A 129 -42.68 63.99 18.72
C GLY A 129 -42.40 62.64 18.07
N ASN A 130 -43.48 62.00 17.63
CA ASN A 130 -43.47 60.70 16.97
C ASN A 130 -43.86 60.84 15.50
N ILE A 131 -43.20 60.09 14.63
CA ILE A 131 -43.60 59.89 13.24
C ILE A 131 -43.86 58.39 13.08
N SER A 132 -45.06 58.00 12.67
CA SER A 132 -45.42 56.60 12.41
C SER A 132 -45.95 56.44 10.99
N VAL A 133 -45.41 55.48 10.25
CA VAL A 133 -45.88 55.09 8.93
C VAL A 133 -46.34 53.64 9.04
N LYS A 134 -47.64 53.37 8.86
CA LYS A 134 -48.16 52.01 8.99
C LYS A 134 -47.77 51.09 7.84
N VAL A 135 -47.70 51.62 6.62
CA VAL A 135 -47.31 50.89 5.43
C VAL A 135 -46.26 51.68 4.66
N PHE A 136 -44.99 51.37 4.89
CA PHE A 136 -43.87 51.89 4.12
C PHE A 136 -43.36 50.87 3.12
N SER A 137 -43.15 51.25 1.87
CA SER A 137 -42.58 50.38 0.83
C SER A 137 -41.67 51.16 -0.12
N ILE A 138 -40.63 50.49 -0.64
CA ILE A 138 -39.74 51.04 -1.66
C ILE A 138 -39.96 50.28 -2.97
N ILE A 139 -40.15 51.01 -4.06
CA ILE A 139 -40.37 50.44 -5.41
C ILE A 139 -39.21 50.80 -6.36
N ASN A 140 -39.10 50.04 -7.45
CA ASN A 140 -38.08 50.23 -8.51
C ASN A 140 -36.63 50.15 -7.99
N LEU A 141 -36.35 49.14 -7.14
CA LEU A 141 -35.00 48.81 -6.71
C LEU A 141 -34.15 48.28 -7.89
N PRO A 142 -32.82 48.48 -7.89
CA PRO A 142 -31.92 47.97 -8.93
C PRO A 142 -32.00 46.45 -9.09
N ASP A 143 -31.84 45.95 -10.31
CA ASP A 143 -31.87 44.50 -10.59
C ASP A 143 -30.72 43.74 -9.90
N GLU A 144 -29.60 44.41 -9.62
CA GLU A 144 -28.46 43.85 -8.88
C GLU A 144 -28.73 43.73 -7.36
N THR A 145 -29.87 44.20 -6.87
CA THR A 145 -30.23 44.11 -5.44
C THR A 145 -30.47 42.67 -5.04
N HIS A 146 -29.79 42.21 -3.98
CA HIS A 146 -29.93 40.85 -3.47
C HIS A 146 -31.42 40.48 -3.22
N PRO A 147 -31.91 39.31 -3.68
CA PRO A 147 -33.34 38.96 -3.63
C PRO A 147 -33.97 39.06 -2.23
N ARG A 148 -33.23 38.65 -1.19
CA ARG A 148 -33.70 38.77 0.21
C ARG A 148 -33.88 40.22 0.66
N ILE A 149 -32.97 41.11 0.27
CA ILE A 149 -33.04 42.54 0.61
C ILE A 149 -34.17 43.19 -0.19
N LYS A 150 -34.30 42.84 -1.48
CA LYS A 150 -35.38 43.30 -2.34
C LYS A 150 -36.75 42.96 -1.76
N SER A 151 -36.94 41.70 -1.33
CA SER A 151 -38.17 41.26 -0.66
C SER A 151 -38.47 42.05 0.62
N LEU A 152 -37.46 42.33 1.46
CA LEU A 152 -37.64 43.08 2.71
C LEU A 152 -37.99 44.57 2.49
N LEU A 153 -37.47 45.17 1.43
CA LEU A 153 -37.68 46.60 1.13
C LEU A 153 -38.97 46.87 0.34
N GLU A 154 -39.45 45.90 -0.45
CA GLU A 154 -40.71 45.98 -1.20
C GLU A 154 -41.95 45.63 -0.36
N GLN A 155 -41.77 44.88 0.74
CA GLN A 155 -42.84 44.56 1.68
C GLN A 155 -43.35 45.78 2.45
N SER A 156 -44.58 45.66 2.98
CA SER A 156 -45.23 46.71 3.78
C SER A 156 -44.66 46.75 5.18
N ASN A 157 -44.13 47.91 5.56
CA ASN A 157 -43.35 48.04 6.78
C ASN A 157 -43.98 49.07 7.72
N GLU A 158 -44.09 48.74 9.01
CA GLU A 158 -44.39 49.75 10.01
C GLU A 158 -43.07 50.43 10.43
N ILE A 159 -42.97 51.73 10.18
CA ILE A 159 -41.80 52.52 10.58
C ILE A 159 -42.23 53.54 11.61
N THR A 160 -41.52 53.59 12.73
CA THR A 160 -41.68 54.67 13.70
C THR A 160 -40.37 55.39 13.96
N PHE A 161 -40.42 56.72 14.02
CA PHE A 161 -39.34 57.57 14.49
C PHE A 161 -39.83 58.36 15.69
N ALA A 162 -39.03 58.47 16.73
CA ALA A 162 -39.35 59.30 17.88
C ALA A 162 -38.15 60.12 18.28
N TYR A 163 -38.37 61.40 18.57
CA TYR A 163 -37.35 62.32 19.05
C TYR A 163 -37.81 62.97 20.35
N PHE A 164 -37.11 62.66 21.46
CA PHE A 164 -37.39 63.25 22.78
C PHE A 164 -36.09 63.41 23.56
N ASN A 165 -35.89 64.55 24.24
CA ASN A 165 -34.74 64.80 25.12
C ASN A 165 -33.38 64.48 24.46
N ASP A 166 -33.16 64.95 23.23
CA ASP A 166 -31.95 64.73 22.44
C ASP A 166 -31.65 63.25 22.11
N LYS A 167 -32.67 62.40 22.23
CA LYS A 167 -32.63 60.98 21.87
C LYS A 167 -33.50 60.73 20.65
N LEU A 168 -32.89 60.19 19.60
CA LEU A 168 -33.58 59.76 18.38
C LEU A 168 -33.69 58.24 18.38
N THR A 169 -34.91 57.71 18.39
CA THR A 169 -35.16 56.29 18.17
C THR A 169 -35.86 56.06 16.84
N ALA A 170 -35.47 55.01 16.13
CA ALA A 170 -36.15 54.53 14.94
C ALA A 170 -36.48 53.05 15.13
N SER A 171 -37.69 52.63 14.79
CA SER A 171 -38.04 51.22 14.66
C SER A 171 -38.64 50.92 13.30
N LEU A 172 -38.35 49.72 12.82
CA LEU A 172 -38.91 49.13 11.61
C LEU A 172 -39.40 47.74 12.01
N ILE A 173 -40.71 47.54 11.96
CA ILE A 173 -41.37 46.29 12.34
C ILE A 173 -42.04 45.70 11.10
N GLN A 174 -41.71 44.44 10.83
CA GLN A 174 -42.25 43.59 9.77
C GLN A 174 -42.54 42.20 10.36
N ASP A 175 -43.26 41.35 9.62
CA ASP A 175 -43.54 39.96 10.04
C ASP A 175 -42.25 39.18 10.33
N ASP A 176 -41.24 39.38 9.48
CA ASP A 176 -39.97 38.65 9.53
C ASP A 176 -38.79 39.49 10.03
N LEU A 177 -38.92 40.81 10.21
CA LEU A 177 -37.82 41.71 10.58
C LEU A 177 -38.24 42.69 11.68
N ASN A 178 -37.46 42.77 12.75
CA ASN A 178 -37.56 43.81 13.76
C ASN A 178 -36.23 44.54 13.86
N LEU A 179 -36.21 45.81 13.48
CA LEU A 179 -35.05 46.69 13.62
C LEU A 179 -35.40 47.82 14.60
N PHE A 180 -34.49 48.06 15.55
CA PHE A 180 -34.56 49.14 16.51
C PHE A 180 -33.22 49.86 16.53
N LEU A 181 -33.23 51.17 16.35
CA LEU A 181 -32.06 52.05 16.40
C LEU A 181 -32.29 53.12 17.46
N ASN A 182 -31.24 53.44 18.19
CA ASN A 182 -31.22 54.49 19.19
C ASN A 182 -29.95 55.33 19.02
N PHE A 183 -30.10 56.63 18.81
CA PHE A 183 -29.00 57.57 18.73
C PHE A 183 -29.10 58.60 19.85
N GLU A 184 -28.09 58.59 20.73
CA GLU A 184 -28.01 59.47 21.91
C GLU A 184 -26.54 59.74 22.24
N ASN A 185 -26.17 60.99 22.52
CA ASN A 185 -24.80 61.36 22.92
C ASN A 185 -23.70 60.81 21.97
N GLN A 186 -23.90 60.95 20.65
CA GLN A 186 -23.00 60.45 19.60
C GLN A 186 -22.87 58.92 19.55
N LYS A 187 -23.68 58.17 20.30
CA LYS A 187 -23.71 56.70 20.25
C LYS A 187 -24.92 56.23 19.48
N LEU A 188 -24.69 55.43 18.46
CA LEU A 188 -25.70 54.68 17.72
C LEU A 188 -25.73 53.25 18.24
N ILE A 189 -26.84 52.85 18.82
CA ILE A 189 -27.09 51.49 19.29
C ILE A 189 -28.20 50.90 18.42
N GLY A 190 -28.01 49.70 17.91
CA GLY A 190 -29.00 49.03 17.10
C GLY A 190 -29.19 47.56 17.48
N ASN A 191 -30.43 47.08 17.32
CA ASN A 191 -30.79 45.67 17.42
C ASN A 191 -31.62 45.30 16.20
N ILE A 192 -31.24 44.22 15.53
CA ILE A 192 -31.90 43.69 14.33
C ILE A 192 -32.19 42.22 14.59
N ILE A 193 -33.45 41.82 14.46
CA ILE A 193 -33.90 40.43 14.57
C ILE A 193 -34.60 40.08 13.25
N TYR A 194 -34.09 39.08 12.54
CA TYR A 194 -34.65 38.61 11.27
C TYR A 194 -34.97 37.12 11.35
N GLU A 195 -36.21 36.74 11.03
CA GLU A 195 -36.83 35.41 11.20
C GLU A 195 -37.74 35.02 10.02
N PRO A 196 -37.22 34.84 8.79
CA PRO A 196 -38.02 34.70 7.56
C PRO A 196 -38.92 33.45 7.47
N ASN A 197 -38.68 32.44 8.30
CA ASN A 197 -39.42 31.19 8.32
C ASN A 197 -40.03 30.90 9.70
N LYS A 198 -40.38 31.95 10.45
CA LYS A 198 -40.88 31.86 11.84
C LYS A 198 -42.00 30.84 12.06
N ASN A 199 -42.83 30.61 11.04
CA ASN A 199 -44.00 29.74 11.07
C ASN A 199 -43.74 28.29 10.62
N LYS A 200 -42.54 27.95 10.14
CA LYS A 200 -42.18 26.60 9.67
C LYS A 200 -41.25 25.92 10.68
N GLN A 201 -41.69 24.81 11.27
CA GLN A 201 -40.93 24.12 12.33
C GLN A 201 -39.62 23.48 11.84
N GLU A 202 -39.57 23.02 10.60
CA GLU A 202 -38.43 22.28 10.02
C GLU A 202 -37.41 23.17 9.29
N GLU A 203 -37.68 24.48 9.11
CA GLU A 203 -36.83 25.43 8.37
C GLU A 203 -36.54 26.69 9.21
N LYS A 204 -36.31 26.54 10.51
CA LYS A 204 -36.08 27.70 11.39
C LYS A 204 -34.77 28.41 11.06
N GLU A 205 -34.90 29.61 10.48
CA GLU A 205 -33.83 30.56 10.23
C GLU A 205 -33.98 31.76 11.19
N GLN A 206 -32.92 32.12 11.91
CA GLN A 206 -32.92 33.24 12.85
C GLN A 206 -31.59 33.98 12.83
N HIS A 207 -31.67 35.31 12.75
CA HIS A 207 -30.52 36.20 12.75
C HIS A 207 -30.75 37.30 13.78
N ARG A 208 -29.81 37.49 14.70
CA ARG A 208 -29.85 38.57 15.69
C ARG A 208 -28.55 39.35 15.64
N ILE A 209 -28.64 40.63 15.30
CA ILE A 209 -27.51 41.55 15.23
C ILE A 209 -27.72 42.62 16.28
N SER A 210 -26.77 42.77 17.18
CA SER A 210 -26.73 43.85 18.16
C SER A 210 -25.46 44.64 17.94
N PHE A 211 -25.55 45.97 17.85
CA PHE A 211 -24.38 46.81 17.67
C PHE A 211 -24.44 48.10 18.47
N SER A 212 -23.26 48.64 18.76
CA SER A 212 -23.07 49.92 19.42
C SER A 212 -21.85 50.59 18.80
N SER A 213 -22.03 51.78 18.25
CA SER A 213 -20.99 52.53 17.56
C SER A 213 -20.98 53.99 18.02
N THR A 214 -19.79 54.52 18.30
CA THR A 214 -19.59 55.93 18.61
C THR A 214 -19.31 56.66 17.30
N ILE A 215 -20.19 57.55 16.89
CA ILE A 215 -20.12 58.26 15.61
C ILE A 215 -19.30 59.53 15.80
N ASN A 216 -18.28 59.73 14.97
CA ASN A 216 -17.46 60.94 14.99
C ASN A 216 -18.19 62.12 14.31
N ASN A 217 -17.62 63.32 14.40
CA ASN A 217 -18.10 64.50 13.71
C ASN A 217 -18.24 64.29 12.18
N GLN A 218 -17.52 63.37 11.55
CA GLN A 218 -17.69 62.99 10.14
C GLN A 218 -18.40 61.63 10.03
N ILE A 219 -19.65 61.63 9.55
CA ILE A 219 -20.55 60.46 9.58
C ILE A 219 -20.13 59.36 8.62
N LEU A 220 -19.36 59.70 7.59
CA LEU A 220 -18.88 58.77 6.56
C LEU A 220 -17.48 58.21 6.86
N THR A 221 -16.90 58.53 8.03
CA THR A 221 -15.61 57.97 8.46
C THR A 221 -15.79 56.75 9.36
N ILE A 222 -14.74 55.93 9.45
CA ILE A 222 -14.71 54.77 10.34
C ILE A 222 -14.99 55.24 11.77
N PRO A 223 -16.00 54.67 12.45
CA PRO A 223 -16.32 55.06 13.82
C PRO A 223 -15.15 54.80 14.78
N PRO A 224 -14.81 55.73 15.71
CA PRO A 224 -13.73 55.57 16.68
C PRO A 224 -13.90 54.38 17.61
N LYS A 225 -15.14 53.92 17.83
CA LYS A 225 -15.39 52.74 18.65
C LYS A 225 -16.65 52.04 18.17
N THR A 226 -16.55 50.75 17.88
CA THR A 226 -17.71 49.92 17.50
C THR A 226 -17.62 48.57 18.18
N SER A 227 -18.78 48.05 18.55
CA SER A 227 -19.00 46.68 18.99
C SER A 227 -20.19 46.13 18.22
N LEU A 228 -20.03 44.96 17.63
CA LEU A 228 -21.02 44.23 16.85
C LEU A 228 -21.04 42.79 17.34
N GLU A 229 -22.24 42.28 17.61
CA GLU A 229 -22.48 40.90 17.96
C GLU A 229 -23.58 40.36 17.05
N TYR A 230 -23.31 39.23 16.42
CA TYR A 230 -24.20 38.58 15.47
C TYR A 230 -24.37 37.13 15.87
N HIS A 231 -25.60 36.74 16.16
CA HIS A 231 -25.99 35.35 16.34
C HIS A 231 -26.77 34.89 15.13
N TRP A 232 -26.44 33.71 14.62
CA TRP A 232 -27.14 33.12 13.49
C TRP A 232 -27.59 31.70 13.80
N GLN A 233 -28.64 31.30 13.10
CA GLN A 233 -29.13 29.95 12.99
C GLN A 233 -29.63 29.77 11.57
N PHE A 234 -28.93 28.93 10.79
CA PHE A 234 -29.31 28.52 9.45
C PHE A 234 -30.00 27.15 9.49
N PRO A 235 -31.00 26.92 8.61
CA PRO A 235 -31.55 25.59 8.38
C PRO A 235 -30.56 24.69 7.60
N GLU A 236 -30.72 23.37 7.74
CA GLU A 236 -29.82 22.35 7.17
C GLU A 236 -29.73 22.39 5.64
N ASN A 237 -30.81 22.82 4.98
CA ASN A 237 -30.85 22.97 3.52
C ASN A 237 -30.02 24.16 3.00
N ILE A 238 -29.61 25.09 3.88
CA ILE A 238 -28.73 26.22 3.53
C ILE A 238 -27.29 25.91 3.96
N VAL A 239 -27.10 25.38 5.16
CA VAL A 239 -25.78 24.99 5.69
C VAL A 239 -25.85 23.55 6.18
N SER A 240 -25.16 22.65 5.49
CA SER A 240 -25.16 21.22 5.84
C SER A 240 -24.24 20.88 7.01
N ASP A 241 -23.22 21.70 7.27
CA ASP A 241 -22.28 21.49 8.38
C ASP A 241 -22.88 21.96 9.72
N PRO A 242 -23.13 21.06 10.69
CA PRO A 242 -23.70 21.42 11.99
C PRO A 242 -22.92 22.51 12.74
N ASP A 243 -21.60 22.56 12.57
CA ASP A 243 -20.73 23.54 13.24
C ASP A 243 -20.84 24.95 12.65
N LEU A 244 -21.36 25.08 11.43
CA LEU A 244 -21.63 26.36 10.79
C LEU A 244 -23.13 26.72 10.80
N GLN A 245 -24.02 25.80 11.17
CA GLN A 245 -25.47 26.04 11.23
C GLN A 245 -25.83 27.07 12.30
N GLN A 246 -25.23 27.00 13.48
CA GLN A 246 -25.53 27.92 14.58
C GLN A 246 -24.25 28.39 15.25
N GLY A 247 -24.16 29.70 15.48
CA GLY A 247 -22.98 30.28 16.10
C GLY A 247 -23.15 31.75 16.47
N ASN A 248 -22.07 32.32 16.96
CA ASN A 248 -21.97 33.75 17.18
C ASN A 248 -20.67 34.33 16.61
N MET A 249 -20.76 35.60 16.22
CA MET A 249 -19.68 36.40 15.68
C MET A 249 -19.64 37.68 16.49
N THR A 250 -18.48 38.02 17.02
CA THR A 250 -18.22 39.30 17.67
C THR A 250 -17.16 40.07 16.89
N LEU A 251 -17.38 41.36 16.71
CA LEU A 251 -16.45 42.28 16.10
C LEU A 251 -16.43 43.55 16.92
N ALA A 252 -15.27 43.91 17.46
CA ALA A 252 -15.13 45.14 18.23
C ALA A 252 -13.81 45.83 17.90
N TRP A 253 -13.81 47.16 17.87
CA TRP A 253 -12.59 47.96 17.70
C TRP A 253 -12.69 49.30 18.43
N GLU A 254 -11.53 49.88 18.73
CA GLU A 254 -11.36 51.20 19.31
C GLU A 254 -10.15 51.91 18.67
N GLU A 255 -10.25 53.22 18.46
CA GLU A 255 -9.16 54.07 17.97
C GLU A 255 -8.06 54.21 19.02
N ASP A 256 -6.80 54.09 18.59
CA ASP A 256 -5.63 54.27 19.45
C ASP A 256 -5.49 55.75 19.84
N LYS A 257 -5.45 56.00 21.14
CA LYS A 257 -5.30 57.34 21.72
C LYS A 257 -3.95 57.99 21.40
N ASN A 258 -2.92 57.20 21.05
CA ASN A 258 -1.57 57.69 20.79
C ASN A 258 -1.29 57.96 19.30
N ASN A 259 -2.02 57.28 18.40
CA ASN A 259 -1.87 57.40 16.95
C ASN A 259 -3.25 57.56 16.32
N GLN A 260 -3.66 58.82 16.12
CA GLN A 260 -4.92 59.14 15.46
C GLN A 260 -5.02 58.41 14.12
N LYS A 261 -6.19 57.81 13.84
CA LYS A 261 -6.48 56.97 12.66
C LYS A 261 -5.88 55.55 12.63
N GLN A 262 -5.39 55.03 13.76
CA GLN A 262 -5.12 53.60 13.92
C GLN A 262 -6.17 52.96 14.82
N PHE A 263 -6.68 51.80 14.44
CA PHE A 263 -7.73 51.08 15.16
C PHE A 263 -7.21 49.72 15.61
N THR A 264 -7.51 49.35 16.85
CA THR A 264 -7.21 48.04 17.42
C THR A 264 -8.52 47.36 17.79
N GLY A 265 -8.66 46.10 17.44
CA GLY A 265 -9.88 45.36 17.62
C GLY A 265 -9.70 43.85 17.64
N SER A 266 -10.82 43.16 17.73
CA SER A 266 -10.91 41.71 17.74
C SER A 266 -12.13 41.24 16.96
N PHE A 267 -11.93 40.22 16.15
CA PHE A 267 -12.98 39.42 15.55
C PHE A 267 -12.96 38.04 16.20
N ALA A 268 -14.09 37.53 16.65
CA ALA A 268 -14.20 36.15 17.10
C ALA A 268 -15.46 35.50 16.51
N LEU A 269 -15.34 34.23 16.14
CA LEU A 269 -16.41 33.41 15.59
C LEU A 269 -16.42 32.07 16.31
N HIS A 270 -17.53 31.71 16.94
CA HIS A 270 -17.67 30.46 17.70
C HIS A 270 -18.87 29.65 17.18
N SER A 271 -18.69 28.34 17.02
CA SER A 271 -19.78 27.39 16.81
C SER A 271 -20.58 27.23 18.12
N SER A 272 -21.90 27.25 18.02
CA SER A 272 -22.78 26.90 19.15
C SER A 272 -22.97 25.38 19.28
N PHE A 273 -22.71 24.64 18.21
CA PHE A 273 -22.81 23.17 18.20
C PHE A 273 -21.61 22.54 18.89
N ASN A 274 -20.40 22.99 18.56
CA ASN A 274 -19.16 22.59 19.22
C ASN A 274 -18.42 23.83 19.74
N PRO A 275 -18.50 24.14 21.05
CA PRO A 275 -17.85 25.33 21.62
C PRO A 275 -16.33 25.37 21.50
N GLU A 276 -15.67 24.23 21.24
CA GLU A 276 -14.22 24.19 20.97
C GLU A 276 -13.86 24.72 19.57
N ASN A 277 -14.83 24.74 18.65
CA ASN A 277 -14.69 25.27 17.31
C ASN A 277 -14.81 26.79 17.33
N LYS A 278 -13.65 27.45 17.22
CA LYS A 278 -13.54 28.90 17.31
C LYS A 278 -12.42 29.48 16.46
N ILE A 279 -12.65 30.71 16.05
CA ILE A 279 -11.69 31.56 15.35
C ILE A 279 -11.61 32.87 16.14
N GLU A 280 -10.41 33.28 16.53
CA GLU A 280 -10.15 34.50 17.30
C GLU A 280 -9.03 35.29 16.60
N LEU A 281 -9.35 36.43 16.00
CA LEU A 281 -8.43 37.23 15.20
C LEU A 281 -8.28 38.61 15.84
N PRO A 282 -7.10 38.94 16.42
CA PRO A 282 -6.75 40.32 16.77
C PRO A 282 -6.52 41.12 15.50
N ILE A 283 -7.26 42.21 15.29
CA ILE A 283 -7.22 43.02 14.07
C ILE A 283 -6.69 44.41 14.43
N ASN A 284 -5.67 44.88 13.71
CA ASN A 284 -5.29 46.28 13.69
C ASN A 284 -5.43 46.82 12.28
N PHE A 285 -6.05 47.97 12.10
CA PHE A 285 -6.25 48.55 10.78
C PHE A 285 -6.18 50.07 10.81
N ASP A 286 -5.93 50.66 9.64
CA ASP A 286 -5.86 52.10 9.42
C ASP A 286 -6.32 52.44 8.00
N GLU A 287 -6.06 53.66 7.53
CA GLU A 287 -6.38 54.09 6.17
C GLU A 287 -5.56 53.39 5.08
N GLN A 288 -4.50 52.67 5.44
CA GLN A 288 -3.59 51.99 4.51
C GLN A 288 -3.85 50.48 4.43
N GLY A 289 -4.31 49.84 5.49
CA GLY A 289 -4.59 48.40 5.45
C GLY A 289 -5.07 47.78 6.74
N VAL A 290 -5.21 46.46 6.70
CA VAL A 290 -5.65 45.60 7.80
C VAL A 290 -4.54 44.61 8.13
N THR A 291 -4.26 44.43 9.41
CA THR A 291 -3.27 43.48 9.92
C THR A 291 -3.88 42.59 10.99
N ILE A 292 -3.53 41.32 10.98
CA ILE A 292 -3.90 40.33 11.99
C ILE A 292 -2.61 39.78 12.56
N THR A 293 -2.48 39.80 13.88
CA THR A 293 -1.29 39.32 14.56
C THR A 293 -1.65 38.16 15.48
N GLN A 294 -1.10 36.97 15.20
CA GLN A 294 -1.31 35.77 16.01
C GLN A 294 -2.79 35.41 16.24
N GLY A 295 -3.63 35.56 15.20
CA GLY A 295 -4.99 35.03 15.23
C GLY A 295 -4.98 33.52 15.46
N TYR A 296 -5.89 33.02 16.28
CA TYR A 296 -5.97 31.63 16.67
C TYR A 296 -7.18 30.96 16.02
N VAL A 297 -6.97 29.77 15.49
CA VAL A 297 -8.03 28.91 14.93
C VAL A 297 -7.95 27.56 15.61
N ASN A 298 -9.08 27.10 16.13
CA ASN A 298 -9.28 25.74 16.60
C ASN A 298 -10.57 25.23 15.96
N TRP A 299 -10.48 24.26 15.06
CA TRP A 299 -11.66 23.75 14.35
C TRP A 299 -11.53 22.26 14.10
N LEU A 300 -12.51 21.46 14.55
CA LEU A 300 -12.61 20.04 14.26
C LEU A 300 -13.11 19.85 12.84
N LEU A 301 -12.26 19.36 11.94
CA LEU A 301 -12.62 19.14 10.52
C LEU A 301 -13.11 17.71 10.28
N SER A 302 -12.62 16.75 11.06
CA SER A 302 -13.08 15.36 11.09
C SER A 302 -12.77 14.73 12.44
N ASP A 303 -13.32 13.55 12.71
CA ASP A 303 -13.12 12.82 13.98
C ASP A 303 -11.63 12.64 14.35
N ASP A 304 -10.74 12.54 13.35
CA ASP A 304 -9.31 12.32 13.52
C ASP A 304 -8.43 13.55 13.20
N PHE A 305 -9.02 14.71 12.90
CA PHE A 305 -8.27 15.91 12.52
C PHE A 305 -8.86 17.21 13.06
N THR A 306 -8.18 17.78 14.05
CA THR A 306 -8.44 19.14 14.56
C THR A 306 -7.44 20.13 13.99
N LEU A 307 -7.93 21.14 13.27
CA LEU A 307 -7.16 22.27 12.76
C LEU A 307 -6.83 23.23 13.92
N ARG A 308 -5.59 23.20 14.41
CA ARG A 308 -5.08 24.20 15.36
C ARG A 308 -4.05 25.08 14.67
N ALA A 309 -4.41 26.32 14.35
CA ALA A 309 -3.56 27.21 13.57
C ALA A 309 -3.39 28.59 14.20
N PHE A 310 -2.23 29.20 13.95
CA PHE A 310 -1.97 30.61 14.22
C PHE A 310 -1.80 31.37 12.90
N ILE A 311 -2.49 32.50 12.75
CA ILE A 311 -2.54 33.29 11.52
C ILE A 311 -1.96 34.68 11.81
N THR A 312 -0.97 35.08 11.02
CA THR A 312 -0.50 36.45 10.93
C THR A 312 -0.68 36.89 9.49
N THR A 313 -1.41 37.98 9.25
CA THR A 313 -1.62 38.46 7.88
C THR A 313 -1.64 39.98 7.81
N SER A 314 -1.24 40.56 6.68
CA SER A 314 -1.48 41.96 6.32
C SER A 314 -2.16 42.03 4.96
N LEU A 315 -3.13 42.93 4.84
CA LEU A 315 -3.90 43.20 3.64
C LEU A 315 -3.82 44.71 3.39
N THR A 316 -3.26 45.10 2.24
CA THR A 316 -3.07 46.51 1.87
C THR A 316 -3.75 46.73 0.52
N PRO A 317 -5.02 47.20 0.51
CA PRO A 317 -5.71 47.55 -0.73
C PRO A 317 -5.07 48.77 -1.42
N ASN A 318 -5.43 49.03 -2.68
CA ASN A 318 -4.97 50.23 -3.37
C ASN A 318 -5.59 51.49 -2.75
N SER A 319 -6.90 51.43 -2.48
CA SER A 319 -7.63 52.36 -1.64
C SER A 319 -8.80 51.63 -0.95
N PHE A 320 -9.37 52.20 0.11
CA PHE A 320 -10.61 51.70 0.70
C PHE A 320 -11.88 52.15 -0.06
N ASN A 321 -11.73 52.71 -1.27
CA ASN A 321 -12.86 52.98 -2.17
C ASN A 321 -13.25 51.69 -2.91
N VAL A 322 -14.55 51.39 -2.94
CA VAL A 322 -15.11 50.20 -3.58
C VAL A 322 -14.70 50.10 -5.06
N ASP A 323 -14.61 51.24 -5.75
CA ASP A 323 -14.23 51.30 -7.17
C ASP A 323 -12.72 51.12 -7.42
N ASP A 324 -11.88 51.27 -6.39
CA ASP A 324 -10.41 51.27 -6.49
C ASP A 324 -9.75 50.47 -5.36
N LEU A 325 -10.32 49.29 -5.07
CA LEU A 325 -9.84 48.39 -4.01
C LEU A 325 -8.60 47.59 -4.43
N TYR A 326 -8.54 47.21 -5.71
CA TYR A 326 -7.54 46.29 -6.26
C TYR A 326 -6.39 47.04 -6.94
N PRO A 327 -5.15 46.50 -6.93
CA PRO A 327 -4.74 45.23 -6.33
C PRO A 327 -4.60 45.31 -4.81
N ILE A 328 -4.98 44.25 -4.10
CA ILE A 328 -4.76 44.11 -2.66
C ILE A 328 -3.46 43.35 -2.45
N LYS A 329 -2.46 43.99 -1.86
CA LYS A 329 -1.22 43.32 -1.47
C LYS A 329 -1.45 42.52 -0.18
N THR A 330 -0.88 41.32 -0.11
CA THR A 330 -1.08 40.41 1.01
C THR A 330 0.24 39.84 1.49
N ALA A 331 0.49 39.87 2.81
CA ALA A 331 1.51 39.05 3.43
C ALA A 331 0.83 38.10 4.42
N ILE A 332 0.94 36.79 4.21
CA ILE A 332 0.19 35.76 4.97
C ILE A 332 1.18 34.78 5.57
N ARG A 333 1.04 34.48 6.86
CA ARG A 333 1.77 33.43 7.57
C ARG A 333 0.81 32.63 8.44
N ILE A 334 0.66 31.35 8.13
CA ILE A 334 -0.19 30.41 8.86
C ILE A 334 0.70 29.32 9.46
N SER A 335 0.64 29.12 10.78
CA SER A 335 1.37 28.07 11.50
C SER A 335 0.36 27.03 11.99
N LEU A 336 0.37 25.84 11.41
CA LEU A 336 -0.52 24.74 11.74
C LEU A 336 0.17 23.74 12.67
N LEU A 337 -0.45 23.50 13.83
CA LEU A 337 0.00 22.54 14.83
C LEU A 337 -0.67 21.18 14.62
N THR A 338 0.13 20.13 14.62
CA THR A 338 -0.30 18.74 14.45
C THR A 338 0.29 17.88 15.56
N GLU A 339 -0.28 16.72 15.85
CA GLU A 339 0.27 15.81 16.85
C GLU A 339 -0.06 14.34 16.56
N ASN A 340 0.86 13.46 16.96
CA ASN A 340 0.63 12.02 17.03
C ASN A 340 1.42 11.42 18.20
N SER A 341 1.49 10.08 18.26
CA SER A 341 2.27 9.35 19.27
C SER A 341 3.77 9.71 19.31
N ARG A 342 4.32 10.33 18.25
CA ARG A 342 5.71 10.81 18.13
C ARG A 342 5.85 12.30 18.48
N GLY A 343 4.86 12.88 19.16
CA GLY A 343 4.85 14.25 19.67
C GLY A 343 4.23 15.28 18.73
N LYS A 344 4.50 16.56 18.98
CA LYS A 344 3.95 17.69 18.23
C LYS A 344 4.72 17.95 16.93
N GLY A 345 4.02 18.40 15.90
CA GLY A 345 4.53 18.89 14.63
C GLY A 345 4.03 20.31 14.36
N ASN A 346 4.76 21.05 13.53
CA ASN A 346 4.36 22.39 13.11
C ASN A 346 4.72 22.58 11.64
N VAL A 347 3.74 22.99 10.84
CA VAL A 347 3.94 23.35 9.43
C VAL A 347 3.53 24.81 9.23
N VAL A 348 4.42 25.58 8.62
CA VAL A 348 4.25 27.00 8.37
C VAL A 348 4.06 27.24 6.88
N PHE A 349 2.94 27.86 6.52
CA PHE A 349 2.65 28.39 5.19
C PHE A 349 2.95 29.88 5.22
N ASN A 350 3.82 30.36 4.34
CA ASN A 350 4.23 31.75 4.32
C ASN A 350 4.17 32.32 2.88
N SER A 351 3.52 33.46 2.70
CA SER A 351 3.52 34.24 1.46
C SER A 351 3.83 35.69 1.81
N SER A 352 5.02 36.18 1.50
CA SER A 352 5.43 37.55 1.85
C SER A 352 4.88 38.61 0.91
N ASP A 353 4.74 38.28 -0.38
CA ASP A 353 4.50 39.25 -1.46
C ASP A 353 3.36 38.81 -2.37
N GLY A 354 2.21 38.52 -1.75
CA GLY A 354 1.00 38.12 -2.46
C GLY A 354 0.21 39.31 -3.00
N THR A 355 -0.61 39.06 -4.02
CA THR A 355 -1.48 40.06 -4.65
C THR A 355 -2.83 39.43 -5.00
N LEU A 356 -3.92 40.09 -4.64
CA LEU A 356 -5.28 39.77 -5.06
C LEU A 356 -5.72 40.83 -6.08
N GLN A 357 -6.34 40.39 -7.17
CA GLN A 357 -6.98 41.23 -8.19
C GLN A 357 -8.47 40.94 -8.21
N LYS A 358 -9.23 41.65 -9.06
CA LYS A 358 -10.68 41.50 -9.15
C LYS A 358 -11.12 40.08 -9.52
N GLU A 359 -10.40 39.44 -10.44
CA GLU A 359 -10.77 38.13 -11.00
C GLU A 359 -9.66 37.05 -10.81
N SER A 360 -8.51 37.43 -10.27
CA SER A 360 -7.35 36.54 -10.14
C SER A 360 -6.52 36.85 -8.91
N PHE A 361 -5.60 35.94 -8.58
CA PHE A 361 -4.66 36.13 -7.49
C PHE A 361 -3.29 35.55 -7.83
N ASN A 362 -2.27 36.01 -7.10
CA ASN A 362 -0.94 35.44 -7.12
C ASN A 362 -0.34 35.49 -5.71
N LEU A 363 -0.11 34.31 -5.13
CA LEU A 363 0.38 34.10 -3.78
C LEU A 363 1.64 33.20 -3.86
N PRO A 364 2.85 33.77 -3.83
CA PRO A 364 4.07 32.97 -3.72
C PRO A 364 4.13 32.36 -2.32
N LEU A 365 4.05 31.03 -2.21
CA LEU A 365 4.01 30.30 -0.95
C LEU A 365 5.31 29.57 -0.66
N GLN A 366 5.69 29.56 0.60
CA GLN A 366 6.73 28.72 1.15
C GLN A 366 6.13 27.88 2.28
N VAL A 367 6.00 26.57 2.05
CA VAL A 367 5.51 25.62 3.05
C VAL A 367 6.69 24.90 3.68
N THR A 368 6.88 25.07 4.98
CA THR A 368 8.03 24.50 5.71
C THR A 368 7.63 23.90 7.05
N GLY A 369 8.25 22.78 7.42
CA GLY A 369 8.07 22.18 8.74
C GLY A 369 7.68 20.71 8.65
N ASN A 370 6.89 20.24 9.60
CA ASN A 370 6.40 18.86 9.58
C ASN A 370 4.96 18.72 10.09
N ILE A 371 4.27 17.76 9.49
CA ILE A 371 2.95 17.29 9.86
C ILE A 371 3.13 15.93 10.52
N LYS A 372 2.54 15.75 11.70
CA LYS A 372 2.52 14.48 12.43
C LYS A 372 1.08 14.03 12.57
N GLN A 373 0.70 12.95 11.89
CA GLN A 373 -0.65 12.42 11.88
C GLN A 373 -0.62 10.90 11.74
N GLY A 374 -1.47 10.20 12.51
CA GLY A 374 -1.47 8.74 12.57
C GLY A 374 -0.06 8.18 12.83
N ASN A 375 0.36 7.23 11.99
CA ASN A 375 1.68 6.62 12.06
C ASN A 375 2.76 7.32 11.23
N PHE A 376 2.46 8.49 10.65
CA PHE A 376 3.32 9.18 9.70
C PHE A 376 3.87 10.51 10.23
N ILE A 377 5.06 10.87 9.74
CA ILE A 377 5.63 12.21 9.83
C ILE A 377 5.95 12.66 8.42
N VAL A 378 5.34 13.75 7.98
CA VAL A 378 5.57 14.38 6.67
C VAL A 378 6.35 15.67 6.87
N TYR A 379 7.53 15.77 6.29
CA TYR A 379 8.37 16.95 6.27
C TYR A 379 8.17 17.68 4.95
N SER A 380 7.95 18.99 5.02
CA SER A 380 7.73 19.85 3.86
C SER A 380 8.82 20.91 3.75
N SER A 381 9.32 21.10 2.54
CA SER A 381 10.09 22.27 2.11
C SER A 381 9.65 22.59 0.69
N LEU A 382 8.58 23.36 0.54
CA LEU A 382 7.86 23.53 -0.72
C LEU A 382 7.75 25.03 -1.05
N PRO A 383 8.74 25.63 -1.74
CA PRO A 383 8.53 26.88 -2.44
C PRO A 383 7.62 26.64 -3.66
N LEU A 384 6.48 27.32 -3.75
CA LEU A 384 5.51 27.14 -4.83
C LEU A 384 4.78 28.45 -5.14
N ASP A 385 4.33 28.61 -6.38
CA ASP A 385 3.42 29.69 -6.77
C ASP A 385 1.98 29.18 -6.67
N PHE A 386 1.12 29.87 -5.91
CA PHE A 386 -0.32 29.63 -5.92
C PHE A 386 -1.00 30.81 -6.62
N LYS A 387 -1.50 30.60 -7.84
CA LYS A 387 -2.02 31.67 -8.69
C LYS A 387 -3.08 31.19 -9.66
N GLY A 388 -3.83 32.12 -10.22
CA GLY A 388 -4.85 31.83 -11.21
C GLY A 388 -6.11 32.66 -10.98
N GLU A 389 -7.16 32.32 -11.73
CA GLU A 389 -8.50 32.83 -11.47
C GLU A 389 -9.08 32.15 -10.22
N TYR A 390 -10.01 32.82 -9.53
CA TYR A 390 -10.61 32.27 -8.31
C TYR A 390 -11.30 30.91 -8.53
N ASP A 391 -11.89 30.71 -9.70
CA ASP A 391 -12.59 29.46 -10.08
C ASP A 391 -11.66 28.41 -10.72
N ASN A 392 -10.39 28.76 -10.96
CA ASN A 392 -9.42 27.86 -11.57
C ASN A 392 -7.98 28.10 -11.06
N PRO A 393 -7.72 27.85 -9.77
CA PRO A 393 -6.42 28.07 -9.18
C PRO A 393 -5.41 26.99 -9.60
N VAL A 394 -4.14 27.37 -9.70
CA VAL A 394 -3.03 26.48 -10.03
C VAL A 394 -1.90 26.63 -9.01
N LEU A 395 -1.43 25.50 -8.49
CA LEU A 395 -0.24 25.39 -7.64
C LEU A 395 0.94 24.93 -8.50
N ARG A 396 2.06 25.66 -8.51
CA ARG A 396 3.27 25.28 -9.26
C ARG A 396 4.48 25.24 -8.34
N PHE A 397 5.08 24.06 -8.19
CA PHE A 397 6.25 23.86 -7.35
C PHE A 397 7.52 24.42 -8.00
N LEU A 398 8.27 25.21 -7.23
CA LEU A 398 9.50 25.86 -7.66
C LEU A 398 10.73 24.97 -7.35
N PRO A 399 11.91 25.28 -7.93
CA PRO A 399 13.15 24.58 -7.59
C PRO A 399 13.42 24.55 -6.08
N GLY A 400 13.86 23.39 -5.58
CA GLY A 400 14.04 23.13 -4.15
C GLY A 400 12.84 22.51 -3.45
N SER A 401 11.69 22.35 -4.12
CA SER A 401 10.52 21.68 -3.56
C SER A 401 10.76 20.20 -3.30
N LEU A 402 10.67 19.82 -2.03
CA LEU A 402 10.84 18.45 -1.55
C LEU A 402 9.79 18.13 -0.47
N LEU A 403 9.08 17.03 -0.67
CA LEU A 403 8.29 16.37 0.36
C LEU A 403 9.04 15.12 0.84
N ARG A 404 9.06 14.88 2.14
CA ARG A 404 9.66 13.68 2.73
C ARG A 404 8.71 13.07 3.75
N MET A 405 8.60 11.74 3.81
CA MET A 405 7.71 11.03 4.72
C MET A 405 8.44 9.88 5.42
N THR A 406 8.10 9.65 6.69
CA THR A 406 8.50 8.46 7.44
C THR A 406 7.30 7.93 8.20
N GLY A 407 7.23 6.62 8.47
CA GLY A 407 6.07 6.05 9.14
C GLY A 407 5.95 4.55 8.95
N THR A 408 4.81 4.00 9.33
CA THR A 408 4.49 2.58 9.16
C THR A 408 3.10 2.48 8.54
N GLU A 409 3.04 1.86 7.37
CA GLU A 409 1.81 1.39 6.72
C GLU A 409 1.71 -0.12 6.94
N HIS A 410 0.52 -0.70 7.02
CA HIS A 410 0.22 -2.08 7.48
C HIS A 410 1.33 -3.14 7.30
N LEU A 411 1.92 -3.26 6.10
CA LEU A 411 2.98 -4.23 5.75
C LEU A 411 4.34 -3.59 5.39
N LEU A 412 4.49 -2.28 5.54
CA LEU A 412 5.64 -1.50 5.08
C LEU A 412 6.09 -0.50 6.13
N THR A 413 7.31 -0.68 6.64
CA THR A 413 7.98 0.33 7.47
C THR A 413 8.75 1.28 6.58
N ILE A 414 8.34 2.54 6.53
CA ILE A 414 8.91 3.59 5.68
C ILE A 414 9.94 4.37 6.48
N HIS A 415 11.21 4.13 6.19
CA HIS A 415 12.34 4.85 6.79
C HIS A 415 12.54 6.22 6.17
N ASP A 416 12.32 6.33 4.86
CA ASP A 416 12.47 7.56 4.09
C ASP A 416 11.75 7.47 2.74
N LEU A 417 10.65 8.19 2.55
CA LEU A 417 10.01 8.37 1.24
C LEU A 417 10.16 9.83 0.81
N ARG A 418 10.77 10.09 -0.35
CA ARG A 418 11.01 11.44 -0.86
C ARG A 418 10.30 11.67 -2.19
N PHE A 419 9.65 12.82 -2.31
CA PHE A 419 9.09 13.33 -3.56
C PHE A 419 9.74 14.67 -3.91
N PRO A 420 10.75 14.68 -4.81
CA PRO A 420 11.19 15.89 -5.47
C PRO A 420 10.06 16.46 -6.34
N MET A 421 9.52 17.62 -5.97
CA MET A 421 8.30 18.18 -6.59
C MET A 421 8.59 19.29 -7.60
N ALA A 422 9.84 19.70 -7.77
CA ALA A 422 10.20 20.85 -8.60
C ALA A 422 9.64 20.73 -10.04
N GLY A 423 8.91 21.75 -10.48
CA GLY A 423 8.32 21.82 -11.82
C GLY A 423 6.95 21.14 -11.96
N LEU A 424 6.44 20.47 -10.92
CA LEU A 424 5.07 19.96 -10.91
C LEU A 424 4.05 21.10 -10.81
N ALA A 425 2.90 20.88 -11.44
CA ALA A 425 1.72 21.71 -11.30
C ALA A 425 0.53 20.87 -10.78
N ILE A 426 -0.28 21.45 -9.91
CA ILE A 426 -1.53 20.87 -9.43
C ILE A 426 -2.64 21.87 -9.74
N ASP A 427 -3.68 21.40 -10.41
CA ASP A 427 -4.93 22.13 -10.63
C ASP A 427 -6.12 21.24 -10.29
N LYS A 428 -7.34 21.73 -10.54
CA LYS A 428 -8.58 21.01 -10.21
C LYS A 428 -8.72 19.63 -10.87
N TYR A 429 -7.93 19.32 -11.89
CA TYR A 429 -7.96 18.04 -12.60
C TYR A 429 -6.88 17.06 -12.12
N GLY A 430 -5.83 17.51 -11.40
CA GLY A 430 -4.80 16.63 -10.86
C GLY A 430 -3.36 17.14 -11.02
N ILE A 431 -2.41 16.25 -10.74
CA ILE A 431 -0.96 16.50 -10.77
C ILE A 431 -0.42 16.36 -12.20
N THR A 432 0.35 17.35 -12.66
CA THR A 432 0.96 17.35 -13.99
C THR A 432 2.44 17.71 -13.94
N GLY A 433 3.27 16.97 -14.66
CA GLY A 433 4.71 17.22 -14.79
C GLY A 433 5.57 16.02 -14.42
N ARG A 434 6.89 16.20 -14.35
CA ARG A 434 7.82 15.12 -13.96
C ARG A 434 7.65 14.82 -12.46
N LEU A 435 7.17 13.62 -12.15
CA LEU A 435 6.96 13.15 -10.77
C LEU A 435 7.96 12.04 -10.45
N GLN A 436 8.63 12.17 -9.31
CA GLN A 436 9.61 11.22 -8.82
C GLN A 436 9.27 10.76 -7.41
N ALA A 437 9.52 9.50 -7.10
CA ALA A 437 9.41 8.95 -5.76
C ALA A 437 10.67 8.12 -5.43
N ILE A 438 11.23 8.34 -4.24
CA ILE A 438 12.41 7.61 -3.77
C ILE A 438 12.07 7.03 -2.41
N LEU A 439 11.95 5.71 -2.32
CA LEU A 439 11.53 4.97 -1.15
C LEU A 439 12.71 4.22 -0.53
N LYS A 440 12.90 4.38 0.77
CA LYS A 440 13.68 3.49 1.63
C LYS A 440 12.77 2.88 2.68
N ALA A 441 12.69 1.56 2.71
CA ALA A 441 11.72 0.85 3.54
C ALA A 441 12.16 -0.57 3.91
N GLU A 442 11.34 -1.22 4.74
CA GLU A 442 11.42 -2.64 5.07
C GLU A 442 10.02 -3.25 5.05
N SER A 443 9.92 -4.52 4.68
CA SER A 443 8.69 -5.32 4.73
C SER A 443 8.97 -6.71 5.33
N PRO A 444 7.95 -7.55 5.59
CA PRO A 444 8.18 -8.90 6.09
C PRO A 444 8.94 -9.83 5.12
N ASP A 445 8.99 -9.52 3.82
CA ASP A 445 9.75 -10.30 2.82
C ASP A 445 11.12 -9.69 2.51
N PHE A 446 11.26 -8.38 2.67
CA PHE A 446 12.36 -7.60 2.11
C PHE A 446 13.02 -6.71 3.17
N ASP A 447 14.34 -6.79 3.27
CA ASP A 447 15.16 -5.84 4.05
C ASP A 447 15.78 -4.78 3.14
N ASN A 448 16.03 -3.59 3.70
CA ASN A 448 16.74 -2.49 3.05
C ASN A 448 16.20 -2.19 1.63
N ILE A 449 14.88 -2.10 1.48
CA ILE A 449 14.26 -1.75 0.19
C ILE A 449 14.74 -0.34 -0.17
N GLU A 450 15.38 -0.19 -1.32
CA GLU A 450 15.65 1.10 -1.96
C GLU A 450 15.01 1.09 -3.35
N LEU A 451 13.96 1.88 -3.55
CA LEU A 451 13.20 1.91 -4.80
C LEU A 451 13.08 3.35 -5.32
N HIS A 452 13.37 3.54 -6.60
CA HIS A 452 13.25 4.80 -7.30
C HIS A 452 12.20 4.69 -8.39
N LEU A 453 11.33 5.69 -8.50
CA LEU A 453 10.38 5.88 -9.58
C LEU A 453 10.63 7.26 -10.18
N ASP A 454 10.75 7.34 -11.51
CA ASP A 454 10.96 8.58 -12.25
C ASP A 454 10.10 8.58 -13.51
N GLY A 455 9.16 9.53 -13.59
CA GLY A 455 8.13 9.50 -14.61
C GLY A 455 7.46 10.83 -14.87
N PHE A 456 6.39 10.80 -15.66
CA PHE A 456 5.59 11.97 -15.99
C PHE A 456 4.12 11.73 -15.66
N ALA A 457 3.55 12.63 -14.87
CA ALA A 457 2.15 12.64 -14.47
C ALA A 457 1.32 13.53 -15.41
N ARG A 458 0.11 13.07 -15.76
CA ARG A 458 -0.88 13.79 -16.57
C ARG A 458 -2.21 13.76 -15.84
N LYS A 459 -2.57 14.90 -15.22
CA LYS A 459 -3.80 15.01 -14.40
C LYS A 459 -3.94 13.87 -13.40
N PHE A 460 -2.82 13.42 -12.83
CA PHE A 460 -2.74 12.26 -11.97
C PHE A 460 -3.38 12.58 -10.60
N LYS A 461 -4.29 11.73 -10.14
CA LYS A 461 -5.07 11.94 -8.91
C LYS A 461 -4.45 11.29 -7.68
N ALA A 462 -3.48 10.39 -7.85
CA ALA A 462 -2.78 9.71 -6.75
C ALA A 462 -3.71 9.02 -5.74
N GLY A 463 -4.81 8.43 -6.23
CA GLY A 463 -5.83 7.76 -5.42
C GLY A 463 -6.79 8.68 -4.67
N LEU A 464 -6.66 10.01 -4.77
CA LEU A 464 -7.58 10.99 -4.18
C LEU A 464 -8.74 11.30 -5.14
N LEU A 465 -9.48 10.27 -5.52
CA LEU A 465 -10.49 10.35 -6.59
C LEU A 465 -11.64 11.34 -6.30
N SER A 466 -11.94 11.60 -5.02
CA SER A 466 -12.99 12.54 -4.60
C SER A 466 -12.56 14.01 -4.52
N PHE A 467 -11.25 14.28 -4.52
CA PHE A 467 -10.72 15.65 -4.40
C PHE A 467 -10.62 16.38 -5.74
N PHE A 468 -10.31 15.65 -6.82
CA PHE A 468 -10.15 16.21 -8.16
C PHE A 468 -11.41 16.07 -9.00
N SER A 469 -11.72 17.08 -9.81
CA SER A 469 -12.80 17.04 -10.80
C SER A 469 -12.37 16.29 -12.06
N ASP A 470 -13.33 15.64 -12.72
CA ASP A 470 -13.09 15.05 -14.04
C ASP A 470 -13.06 16.13 -15.12
N PRO A 471 -12.13 16.03 -16.09
CA PRO A 471 -12.16 16.88 -17.26
C PRO A 471 -13.42 16.63 -18.09
N SER A 472 -13.99 17.72 -18.61
CA SER A 472 -15.24 17.70 -19.38
C SER A 472 -15.09 17.08 -20.78
N ASP A 473 -13.84 16.95 -21.25
CA ASP A 473 -13.50 16.39 -22.55
C ASP A 473 -13.27 14.88 -22.45
N PRO A 474 -14.13 14.04 -23.07
CA PRO A 474 -14.00 12.58 -23.03
C PRO A 474 -12.75 12.04 -23.74
N GLU A 475 -12.05 12.82 -24.58
CA GLU A 475 -10.79 12.40 -25.21
C GLU A 475 -9.54 12.69 -24.36
N SER A 476 -9.69 13.39 -23.23
CA SER A 476 -8.56 13.73 -22.37
C SER A 476 -8.10 12.53 -21.54
N ILE A 477 -6.80 12.18 -21.61
CA ILE A 477 -6.19 11.18 -20.72
C ILE A 477 -6.12 11.79 -19.32
N ALA A 478 -7.09 11.48 -18.47
CA ALA A 478 -7.14 11.86 -17.07
C ALA A 478 -6.53 10.75 -16.20
N ASP A 479 -5.92 11.14 -15.08
CA ASP A 479 -5.44 10.24 -14.04
C ASP A 479 -4.38 9.20 -14.46
N LEU A 480 -3.23 9.66 -14.97
CA LEU A 480 -2.13 8.77 -15.37
C LEU A 480 -0.76 9.25 -14.89
N TRP A 481 0.00 8.35 -14.25
CA TRP A 481 1.43 8.50 -14.00
C TRP A 481 2.22 7.35 -14.62
N GLN A 482 3.02 7.65 -15.64
CA GLN A 482 3.91 6.67 -16.29
C GLN A 482 5.34 6.86 -15.81
N TRP A 483 6.01 5.79 -15.43
CA TRP A 483 7.32 5.85 -14.78
C TRP A 483 8.21 4.68 -15.15
N ARG A 484 9.51 4.93 -15.11
CA ARG A 484 10.53 3.89 -14.99
C ARG A 484 10.86 3.70 -13.52
N PHE A 485 11.21 2.47 -13.14
CA PHE A 485 11.68 2.18 -11.79
C PHE A 485 13.00 1.42 -11.81
N TRP A 486 13.73 1.56 -10.72
CA TRP A 486 14.90 0.75 -10.42
C TRP A 486 15.09 0.71 -8.90
N GLY A 487 15.66 -0.38 -8.41
CA GLY A 487 15.85 -0.53 -6.98
C GLY A 487 16.65 -1.76 -6.61
N ASN A 488 16.91 -1.88 -5.32
CA ASN A 488 17.55 -3.03 -4.72
C ASN A 488 16.93 -3.35 -3.36
N SER A 489 17.11 -4.58 -2.91
CA SER A 489 16.68 -5.05 -1.60
C SER A 489 17.35 -6.38 -1.28
N THR A 490 17.12 -6.93 -0.08
CA THR A 490 17.50 -8.30 0.30
C THR A 490 16.25 -9.12 0.62
N ILE A 491 16.09 -10.29 -0.01
CA ILE A 491 14.98 -11.21 0.27
C ILE A 491 15.28 -11.99 1.55
N LYS A 492 14.46 -11.80 2.58
CA LYS A 492 14.62 -12.40 3.92
C LYS A 492 14.65 -13.92 3.91
N ALA A 493 13.76 -14.54 3.13
CA ALA A 493 13.62 -16.01 3.07
C ALA A 493 14.90 -16.72 2.61
N PHE A 494 15.73 -16.05 1.81
CA PHE A 494 16.94 -16.63 1.22
C PHE A 494 18.23 -15.92 1.62
N ASN A 495 18.11 -14.80 2.35
CA ASN A 495 19.20 -13.88 2.66
C ASN A 495 20.04 -13.54 1.40
N SER A 496 19.34 -13.13 0.34
CA SER A 496 19.95 -12.91 -0.97
C SER A 496 19.58 -11.53 -1.52
N PRO A 497 20.56 -10.77 -2.04
CA PRO A 497 20.28 -9.46 -2.64
C PRO A 497 19.49 -9.64 -3.93
N VAL A 498 18.60 -8.69 -4.20
CA VAL A 498 17.85 -8.58 -5.45
C VAL A 498 17.95 -7.16 -5.95
N THR A 499 18.18 -7.01 -7.25
CA THR A 499 18.06 -5.72 -7.95
C THR A 499 16.93 -5.83 -8.94
N ILE A 500 16.15 -4.76 -9.10
CA ILE A 500 14.98 -4.73 -9.99
C ILE A 500 14.99 -3.47 -10.84
N SER A 501 14.42 -3.54 -12.03
CA SER A 501 14.17 -2.39 -12.88
C SER A 501 13.03 -2.65 -13.86
N GLY A 502 12.49 -1.59 -14.46
CA GLY A 502 11.48 -1.72 -15.49
C GLY A 502 10.66 -0.46 -15.70
N ARG A 503 9.45 -0.64 -16.25
CA ARG A 503 8.49 0.42 -16.54
C ARG A 503 7.09 0.04 -16.08
N GLY A 504 6.41 1.00 -15.50
CA GLY A 504 5.04 0.85 -15.05
C GLY A 504 4.22 2.11 -15.23
N ASN A 505 2.95 1.99 -14.91
CA ASN A 505 2.04 3.10 -14.82
C ASN A 505 1.11 2.95 -13.62
N TRP A 506 0.57 4.07 -13.17
CA TRP A 506 -0.57 4.11 -12.28
C TRP A 506 -1.66 4.88 -13.01
N GLN A 507 -2.78 4.20 -13.25
CA GLN A 507 -3.98 4.77 -13.82
C GLN A 507 -5.19 4.41 -12.98
N GLU A 508 -5.97 5.41 -12.56
CA GLU A 508 -7.15 5.21 -11.70
C GLU A 508 -6.81 4.36 -10.45
N ASN A 509 -7.49 3.23 -10.26
CA ASN A 509 -7.29 2.31 -9.15
C ASN A 509 -6.22 1.21 -9.41
N ILE A 510 -5.55 1.25 -10.57
CA ILE A 510 -4.64 0.19 -11.02
C ILE A 510 -3.21 0.70 -11.13
N ILE A 511 -2.29 -0.05 -10.52
CA ILE A 511 -0.85 0.07 -10.72
C ILE A 511 -0.39 -1.13 -11.56
N GLN A 512 0.22 -0.89 -12.71
CA GLN A 512 0.65 -1.93 -13.62
C GLN A 512 2.14 -1.82 -13.96
N LEU A 513 2.88 -2.92 -13.85
CA LEU A 513 4.23 -3.07 -14.41
C LEU A 513 4.11 -3.73 -15.79
N SER A 514 4.45 -2.95 -16.82
CA SER A 514 4.51 -3.40 -18.21
C SER A 514 5.86 -4.02 -18.58
N GLU A 515 6.91 -3.69 -17.82
CA GLU A 515 8.24 -4.27 -17.94
C GLU A 515 8.81 -4.49 -16.55
N PHE A 516 9.44 -5.64 -16.34
CA PHE A 516 10.11 -6.00 -15.09
C PHE A 516 11.30 -6.88 -15.45
N GLU A 517 12.46 -6.48 -14.96
CA GLU A 517 13.71 -7.24 -14.99
C GLU A 517 14.29 -7.22 -13.58
N GLY A 518 14.74 -8.38 -13.10
CA GLY A 518 15.35 -8.49 -11.80
C GLY A 518 16.51 -9.47 -11.79
N ASP A 519 17.59 -9.10 -11.11
CA ASP A 519 18.74 -9.95 -10.88
C ASP A 519 18.81 -10.30 -9.41
N MET A 520 18.62 -11.59 -9.11
CA MET A 520 18.77 -12.14 -7.77
C MET A 520 20.15 -12.76 -7.63
N GLY A 521 20.81 -12.40 -6.54
CA GLY A 521 22.13 -12.91 -6.20
C GLY A 521 22.11 -14.36 -5.74
N LYS A 522 23.25 -14.78 -5.20
CA LYS A 522 23.45 -16.14 -4.73
C LYS A 522 22.48 -16.53 -3.63
N ILE A 523 21.84 -17.69 -3.80
CA ILE A 523 21.06 -18.37 -2.77
C ILE A 523 21.90 -19.55 -2.29
N GLN A 524 22.35 -19.49 -1.05
CA GLN A 524 23.09 -20.59 -0.42
C GLN A 524 22.30 -21.13 0.76
N GLN A 525 21.79 -22.34 0.61
CA GLN A 525 21.21 -23.14 1.67
C GLN A 525 22.14 -24.35 1.89
N ASN A 526 22.14 -24.94 3.09
CA ASN A 526 23.15 -25.95 3.47
C ASN A 526 23.25 -27.15 2.52
N ALA A 527 22.19 -27.49 1.76
CA ALA A 527 22.18 -28.57 0.78
C ALA A 527 22.01 -28.14 -0.69
N MET A 528 21.87 -26.82 -0.96
CA MET A 528 21.55 -26.30 -2.29
C MET A 528 22.17 -24.93 -2.53
N LEU A 529 22.76 -24.75 -3.70
CA LEU A 529 23.37 -23.51 -4.18
C LEU A 529 22.75 -23.12 -5.51
N ILE A 530 22.17 -21.92 -5.57
CA ILE A 530 21.74 -21.27 -6.81
C ILE A 530 22.66 -20.06 -7.00
N PRO A 531 23.51 -20.02 -8.04
CA PRO A 531 24.51 -18.95 -8.20
C PRO A 531 23.87 -17.58 -8.46
N ASN A 532 23.15 -17.45 -9.58
CA ASN A 532 22.48 -16.21 -9.99
C ASN A 532 21.15 -16.63 -10.63
N MET A 533 20.11 -15.82 -10.44
CA MET A 533 18.80 -16.03 -11.06
C MET A 533 18.31 -14.71 -11.63
N THR A 534 17.92 -14.73 -12.91
CA THR A 534 17.28 -13.59 -13.56
C THR A 534 15.76 -13.78 -13.56
N LEU A 535 15.05 -12.67 -13.42
CA LEU A 535 13.61 -12.56 -13.34
C LEU A 535 13.16 -11.67 -14.49
N THR A 536 12.34 -12.16 -15.39
CA THR A 536 11.78 -11.37 -16.49
C THR A 536 10.26 -11.43 -16.46
N LEU A 537 9.61 -10.38 -16.96
CA LEU A 537 8.16 -10.32 -16.99
C LEU A 537 7.58 -11.34 -17.98
N ALA A 538 6.75 -12.26 -17.50
CA ALA A 538 6.00 -13.19 -18.35
C ALA A 538 4.59 -12.68 -18.66
N THR A 539 3.91 -12.14 -17.64
CA THR A 539 2.63 -11.43 -17.77
C THR A 539 2.66 -10.15 -16.93
N PRO A 540 1.99 -9.06 -17.37
CA PRO A 540 2.01 -7.80 -16.65
C PRO A 540 1.61 -7.95 -15.18
N ILE A 541 2.40 -7.33 -14.29
CA ILE A 541 2.10 -7.31 -12.86
C ILE A 541 1.10 -6.20 -12.60
N THR A 542 -0.07 -6.54 -12.09
CA THR A 542 -1.15 -5.60 -11.85
C THR A 542 -1.53 -5.63 -10.38
N PHE A 543 -1.52 -4.47 -9.73
CA PHE A 543 -1.96 -4.26 -8.36
C PHE A 543 -3.15 -3.32 -8.35
N ALA A 544 -4.32 -3.84 -8.01
CA ALA A 544 -5.52 -3.04 -7.77
C ALA A 544 -5.57 -2.72 -6.27
N TYR A 545 -5.19 -1.49 -5.92
CA TYR A 545 -4.85 -1.13 -4.53
C TYR A 545 -6.07 -0.96 -3.61
N GLU A 546 -7.26 -0.70 -4.17
CA GLU A 546 -8.50 -0.60 -3.39
C GLU A 546 -9.00 -1.99 -2.94
N GLU A 547 -8.87 -3.00 -3.81
CA GLU A 547 -9.22 -4.39 -3.51
C GLU A 547 -8.10 -5.18 -2.82
N ASP A 548 -6.91 -4.58 -2.74
CA ASP A 548 -5.66 -5.20 -2.26
C ASP A 548 -5.31 -6.48 -3.04
N THR A 549 -5.51 -6.47 -4.37
CA THR A 549 -5.28 -7.65 -5.23
C THR A 549 -4.09 -7.50 -6.14
N LEU A 550 -3.25 -8.54 -6.18
CA LEU A 550 -2.04 -8.62 -6.99
C LEU A 550 -2.15 -9.79 -7.97
N THR A 551 -1.87 -9.53 -9.24
CA THR A 551 -1.79 -10.55 -10.30
C THR A 551 -0.54 -10.33 -11.15
N GLY A 552 -0.01 -11.39 -11.74
CA GLY A 552 1.12 -11.28 -12.66
C GLY A 552 1.90 -12.58 -12.81
N GLY A 553 2.97 -12.51 -13.59
CA GLY A 553 3.77 -13.67 -13.92
C GLY A 553 5.20 -13.29 -14.24
N LEU A 554 6.13 -14.09 -13.71
CA LEU A 554 7.56 -13.95 -13.94
C LEU A 554 8.11 -15.21 -14.60
N GLN A 555 9.04 -15.02 -15.52
CA GLN A 555 9.91 -16.06 -16.04
C GLN A 555 11.23 -16.02 -15.26
N LEU A 556 11.65 -17.19 -14.82
CA LEU A 556 12.83 -17.45 -14.01
C LEU A 556 13.86 -18.10 -14.92
N ASP A 557 15.06 -17.56 -14.97
CA ASP A 557 16.19 -18.18 -15.66
C ASP A 557 17.38 -18.26 -14.70
N MET A 558 17.92 -19.46 -14.55
CA MET A 558 18.99 -19.78 -13.64
C MET A 558 20.10 -20.46 -14.44
N GLN A 559 21.36 -20.17 -14.11
CA GLN A 559 22.48 -20.87 -14.75
C GLN A 559 22.54 -22.35 -14.36
N LYS A 560 22.38 -22.62 -13.07
CA LYS A 560 22.32 -23.98 -12.51
C LYS A 560 21.79 -23.98 -11.08
N ILE A 561 21.34 -25.14 -10.62
CA ILE A 561 21.07 -25.41 -9.21
C ILE A 561 21.99 -26.56 -8.80
N GLN A 562 22.86 -26.36 -7.82
CA GLN A 562 23.80 -27.38 -7.38
C GLN A 562 23.41 -27.90 -6.00
N PHE A 563 23.51 -29.22 -5.83
CA PHE A 563 23.25 -29.87 -4.55
C PHE A 563 24.55 -30.33 -3.90
N ASP A 564 24.59 -30.32 -2.57
CA ASP A 564 25.77 -30.72 -1.79
C ASP A 564 26.22 -32.17 -2.01
N TYR A 565 25.27 -33.07 -2.31
CA TYR A 565 25.53 -34.46 -2.66
C TYR A 565 26.15 -34.62 -4.05
N GLY A 566 26.21 -33.55 -4.87
CA GLY A 566 26.93 -33.50 -6.14
C GLY A 566 26.07 -33.59 -7.41
N GLY A 567 24.74 -33.59 -7.30
CA GLY A 567 23.83 -33.44 -8.45
C GLY A 567 23.58 -31.97 -8.79
N GLU A 568 23.15 -31.70 -10.01
CA GLU A 568 22.81 -30.36 -10.48
C GLU A 568 21.66 -30.33 -11.51
N PHE A 569 20.91 -29.23 -11.53
CA PHE A 569 20.07 -28.85 -12.66
C PHE A 569 20.85 -27.86 -13.52
N GLU A 570 21.05 -28.19 -14.79
CA GLU A 570 21.74 -27.33 -15.76
C GLU A 570 20.75 -26.40 -16.47
N SER A 571 21.05 -25.10 -16.50
CA SER A 571 20.22 -24.05 -17.11
C SER A 571 18.71 -24.16 -16.82
N PRO A 572 18.27 -24.25 -15.54
CA PRO A 572 16.86 -24.36 -15.25
C PRO A 572 16.11 -23.09 -15.61
N THR A 573 14.99 -23.26 -16.31
CA THR A 573 14.03 -22.20 -16.63
C THR A 573 12.70 -22.51 -15.96
N GLY A 574 11.97 -21.47 -15.55
CA GLY A 574 10.69 -21.64 -14.91
C GLY A 574 9.74 -20.48 -15.12
N THR A 575 8.48 -20.71 -14.79
CA THR A 575 7.45 -19.67 -14.77
C THR A 575 6.83 -19.64 -13.39
N LEU A 576 6.61 -18.45 -12.84
CA LEU A 576 5.92 -18.21 -11.58
C LEU A 576 4.78 -17.23 -11.84
N ASN A 577 3.53 -17.70 -11.76
CA ASN A 577 2.37 -16.84 -11.76
C ASN A 577 1.84 -16.67 -10.33
N PHE A 578 1.31 -15.49 -10.06
CA PHE A 578 0.70 -15.17 -8.78
C PHE A 578 -0.63 -14.45 -8.97
N GLU A 579 -1.60 -14.77 -8.12
CA GLU A 579 -2.93 -14.15 -8.09
C GLU A 579 -3.51 -14.19 -6.67
N GLY A 580 -4.22 -13.13 -6.27
CA GLY A 580 -4.94 -13.09 -4.99
C GLY A 580 -4.72 -11.78 -4.24
N ARG A 581 -5.01 -11.78 -2.94
CA ARG A 581 -4.76 -10.62 -2.07
C ARG A 581 -3.28 -10.56 -1.66
N LEU A 582 -2.74 -9.39 -1.32
CA LEU A 582 -1.34 -9.28 -0.88
C LEU A 582 -1.03 -10.19 0.31
N GLU A 583 -1.96 -10.27 1.27
CA GLU A 583 -1.83 -11.16 2.43
C GLU A 583 -1.95 -12.64 2.09
N ASN A 584 -2.58 -12.96 0.98
CA ASN A 584 -2.94 -14.32 0.63
C ASN A 584 -2.87 -14.59 -0.87
N LEU A 585 -1.66 -14.93 -1.31
CA LEU A 585 -1.29 -15.02 -2.70
C LEU A 585 -1.19 -16.48 -3.14
N ARG A 586 -1.91 -16.86 -4.20
CA ARG A 586 -1.77 -18.19 -4.82
C ARG A 586 -0.63 -18.11 -5.82
N LEU A 587 0.29 -19.05 -5.73
CA LEU A 587 1.45 -19.17 -6.60
C LEU A 587 1.30 -20.45 -7.42
N ASN A 588 1.54 -20.39 -8.72
CA ASN A 588 1.60 -21.57 -9.57
C ASN A 588 2.69 -21.43 -10.61
N GLY A 589 3.15 -22.56 -11.14
CA GLY A 589 4.20 -22.52 -12.14
C GLY A 589 4.80 -23.86 -12.48
N GLN A 590 5.88 -23.80 -13.24
CA GLN A 590 6.64 -24.98 -13.62
C GLN A 590 8.12 -24.65 -13.78
N ILE A 591 8.97 -25.64 -13.56
CA ILE A 591 10.42 -25.56 -13.76
C ILE A 591 10.83 -26.71 -14.70
N SER A 592 11.70 -26.42 -15.65
CA SER A 592 12.31 -27.37 -16.57
C SER A 592 13.82 -27.11 -16.68
N SER A 593 14.61 -28.13 -17.01
CA SER A 593 16.07 -28.07 -17.18
C SER A 593 16.45 -29.05 -18.28
N GLY A 594 16.82 -28.56 -19.47
CA GLY A 594 17.01 -29.41 -20.65
C GLY A 594 15.75 -30.22 -20.97
N GLU A 595 15.89 -31.55 -21.04
CA GLU A 595 14.77 -32.49 -21.23
C GLU A 595 13.99 -32.80 -19.94
N LEU A 596 14.51 -32.40 -18.78
CA LEU A 596 13.83 -32.60 -17.50
C LEU A 596 12.72 -31.58 -17.32
N GLY A 597 11.51 -32.06 -17.04
CA GLY A 597 10.35 -31.23 -16.75
C GLY A 597 9.18 -31.45 -17.72
N PRO A 598 8.05 -30.74 -17.49
CA PRO A 598 7.87 -29.72 -16.47
C PRO A 598 7.63 -30.31 -15.07
N ILE A 599 8.37 -29.83 -14.08
CA ILE A 599 8.05 -29.99 -12.66
C ILE A 599 7.09 -28.87 -12.29
N ARG A 600 5.82 -29.20 -12.06
CA ARG A 600 4.78 -28.21 -11.74
C ARG A 600 4.75 -27.93 -10.26
N PHE A 601 4.53 -26.68 -9.86
CA PHE A 601 4.33 -26.32 -8.46
C PHE A 601 3.04 -25.53 -8.26
N PHE A 602 2.43 -25.74 -7.11
CA PHE A 602 1.28 -24.99 -6.62
C PHE A 602 1.54 -24.64 -5.16
N ALA A 603 1.53 -23.37 -4.82
CA ALA A 603 1.74 -22.91 -3.46
C ALA A 603 0.77 -21.80 -3.09
N ARG A 604 0.66 -21.57 -1.79
CA ARG A 604 -0.04 -20.47 -1.18
C ARG A 604 0.96 -19.74 -0.29
N ARG A 605 0.98 -18.43 -0.42
CA ARG A 605 1.76 -17.54 0.42
C ARG A 605 0.81 -16.82 1.37
N GLU A 606 1.08 -16.93 2.66
CA GLU A 606 0.37 -16.24 3.73
C GLU A 606 1.30 -15.21 4.36
N LEU A 607 0.91 -13.94 4.31
CA LEU A 607 1.64 -12.82 4.90
C LEU A 607 0.98 -12.36 6.19
N THR A 608 1.82 -12.04 7.16
CA THR A 608 1.47 -11.31 8.37
C THR A 608 2.51 -10.21 8.59
N PRO A 609 2.26 -9.21 9.45
CA PRO A 609 3.25 -8.17 9.75
C PRO A 609 4.59 -8.72 10.28
N GLN A 610 4.61 -9.95 10.82
CA GLN A 610 5.81 -10.58 11.41
C GLN A 610 6.39 -11.74 10.61
N SER A 611 5.60 -12.37 9.72
CA SER A 611 6.02 -13.61 9.04
C SER A 611 5.43 -13.77 7.64
N SER A 612 6.20 -14.42 6.76
CA SER A 612 5.78 -14.83 5.41
C SER A 612 5.97 -16.34 5.30
N ASN A 613 4.87 -17.08 5.18
CA ASN A 613 4.86 -18.53 5.10
C ASN A 613 4.44 -18.97 3.69
N ILE A 614 5.21 -19.86 3.08
CA ILE A 614 4.88 -20.46 1.79
C ILE A 614 4.61 -21.94 2.02
N ILE A 615 3.45 -22.42 1.60
CA ILE A 615 3.05 -23.83 1.70
C ILE A 615 2.60 -24.29 0.34
N GLY A 616 3.14 -25.39 -0.15
CA GLY A 616 2.85 -25.84 -1.50
C GLY A 616 3.18 -27.29 -1.78
N LYS A 617 3.05 -27.62 -3.06
CA LYS A 617 3.30 -28.94 -3.60
C LYS A 617 4.02 -28.85 -4.94
N LEU A 618 4.90 -29.80 -5.18
CA LEU A 618 5.60 -30.07 -6.42
C LEU A 618 5.07 -31.38 -7.00
N TYR A 619 4.82 -31.40 -8.30
CA TYR A 619 4.35 -32.54 -9.05
C TYR A 619 5.24 -32.75 -10.27
N TRP A 620 5.82 -33.94 -10.40
CA TRP A 620 6.50 -34.34 -11.63
C TRP A 620 5.88 -35.63 -12.15
N ALA A 621 5.30 -35.53 -13.35
CA ALA A 621 4.70 -36.65 -14.05
C ALA A 621 5.74 -37.74 -14.35
N GLU A 622 5.26 -38.94 -14.71
CA GLU A 622 6.13 -40.04 -15.11
C GLU A 622 6.97 -39.65 -16.32
N GLN A 623 8.28 -39.59 -16.14
CA GLN A 623 9.28 -39.17 -17.12
C GLN A 623 10.38 -40.23 -17.23
N PRO A 624 11.10 -40.31 -18.37
CA PRO A 624 12.25 -41.20 -18.51
C PRO A 624 13.28 -40.95 -17.41
N ALA A 625 13.87 -42.00 -16.83
CA ALA A 625 14.83 -41.86 -15.74
C ALA A 625 16.13 -41.16 -16.17
N MET A 626 16.49 -41.29 -17.45
CA MET A 626 17.71 -40.71 -18.02
C MET A 626 17.75 -39.18 -17.91
N VAL A 627 16.62 -38.48 -18.01
CA VAL A 627 16.60 -37.01 -17.90
C VAL A 627 16.95 -36.51 -16.49
N PHE A 628 16.98 -37.40 -15.49
CA PHE A 628 17.40 -37.09 -14.13
C PHE A 628 18.89 -37.36 -13.89
N GLN A 629 19.66 -37.78 -14.91
CA GLN A 629 21.08 -38.15 -14.80
C GLN A 629 21.91 -37.08 -14.08
N SER A 630 21.69 -35.79 -14.40
CA SER A 630 22.42 -34.67 -13.79
C SER A 630 22.17 -34.52 -12.29
N LEU A 631 21.05 -35.03 -11.77
CA LEU A 631 20.73 -35.05 -10.34
C LEU A 631 21.43 -36.18 -9.58
N PHE A 632 22.30 -36.96 -10.22
CA PHE A 632 23.10 -37.97 -9.54
C PHE A 632 24.58 -37.55 -9.55
N PRO A 633 25.34 -37.84 -8.47
CA PRO A 633 26.71 -37.34 -8.35
C PRO A 633 27.64 -37.88 -9.45
N ILE A 634 28.28 -36.98 -10.20
CA ILE A 634 29.22 -37.27 -11.30
C ILE A 634 30.39 -38.16 -10.86
N ARG A 635 30.85 -38.01 -9.60
CA ARG A 635 32.00 -38.75 -9.03
C ARG A 635 31.84 -40.27 -9.06
N SER A 636 30.62 -40.73 -9.31
CA SER A 636 30.27 -42.11 -9.21
C SER A 636 30.47 -42.86 -10.54
N ASN A 637 30.56 -42.17 -11.69
CA ASN A 637 30.66 -42.74 -13.05
C ASN A 637 29.52 -43.74 -13.38
N TRP A 638 28.29 -43.52 -12.90
CA TRP A 638 27.15 -44.35 -13.30
C TRP A 638 26.31 -43.59 -14.32
N ILE A 639 25.72 -44.32 -15.25
CA ILE A 639 24.83 -43.75 -16.27
C ILE A 639 23.49 -44.46 -16.17
N ILE A 640 22.41 -43.70 -16.07
CA ILE A 640 21.05 -44.19 -16.15
C ILE A 640 20.76 -44.46 -17.63
N THR A 641 20.42 -45.69 -17.96
CA THR A 641 20.19 -46.11 -19.36
C THR A 641 18.72 -46.37 -19.65
N ASN A 642 17.90 -46.62 -18.63
CA ASN A 642 16.48 -46.91 -18.80
C ASN A 642 15.66 -46.67 -17.52
N GLY A 643 14.35 -46.66 -17.65
CA GLY A 643 13.37 -46.61 -16.56
C GLY A 643 12.51 -45.36 -16.57
N THR A 644 11.58 -45.27 -15.62
CA THR A 644 10.74 -44.08 -15.42
C THR A 644 10.73 -43.63 -13.96
N ILE A 645 10.65 -42.30 -13.75
CA ILE A 645 10.58 -41.65 -12.44
C ILE A 645 9.32 -40.79 -12.38
N ARG A 646 8.57 -40.89 -11.27
CA ARG A 646 7.41 -40.02 -10.97
C ARG A 646 7.40 -39.66 -9.49
N GLY A 647 6.73 -38.58 -9.11
CA GLY A 647 6.63 -38.22 -7.70
C GLY A 647 5.84 -36.95 -7.40
N GLU A 648 5.59 -36.77 -6.11
CA GLU A 648 4.94 -35.61 -5.51
C GLU A 648 5.67 -35.24 -4.23
N THR A 649 5.86 -33.95 -4.02
CA THR A 649 6.45 -33.40 -2.79
C THR A 649 5.56 -32.31 -2.26
N SER A 650 5.19 -32.38 -0.99
CA SER A 650 4.65 -31.24 -0.26
C SER A 650 5.79 -30.50 0.43
N PHE A 651 5.75 -29.17 0.45
CA PHE A 651 6.76 -28.36 1.10
C PHE A 651 6.15 -27.20 1.88
N SER A 652 6.89 -26.73 2.88
CA SER A 652 6.66 -25.46 3.56
C SER A 652 7.99 -24.74 3.78
N ALA A 653 7.97 -23.41 3.64
CA ALA A 653 9.14 -22.57 3.79
C ALA A 653 8.77 -21.28 4.53
N ASN A 654 9.61 -20.89 5.49
CA ASN A 654 9.58 -19.58 6.12
C ASN A 654 10.98 -19.21 6.66
N ALA A 655 11.17 -17.96 7.07
CA ALA A 655 12.47 -17.45 7.51
C ALA A 655 13.01 -18.16 8.78
N GLU A 656 12.14 -18.59 9.71
CA GLU A 656 12.56 -19.19 10.98
C GLU A 656 12.92 -20.68 10.87
N ARG A 657 12.13 -21.47 10.14
CA ARG A 657 12.25 -22.94 10.07
C ARG A 657 12.99 -23.43 8.84
N GLY A 658 13.19 -22.55 7.85
CA GLY A 658 13.74 -22.93 6.55
C GLY A 658 12.79 -23.82 5.75
N LEU A 659 13.34 -24.55 4.78
CA LEU A 659 12.59 -25.48 3.94
C LEU A 659 12.35 -26.81 4.64
N ILE A 660 11.09 -27.20 4.75
CA ILE A 660 10.65 -28.54 5.14
C ILE A 660 9.93 -29.14 3.95
N ALA A 661 10.30 -30.34 3.53
CA ALA A 661 9.66 -31.02 2.42
C ALA A 661 9.38 -32.48 2.76
N GLY A 662 8.35 -33.06 2.17
CA GLY A 662 8.00 -34.45 2.37
C GLY A 662 7.21 -34.96 1.19
N GLY A 663 7.60 -36.11 0.68
CA GLY A 663 7.10 -36.58 -0.58
C GLY A 663 7.29 -38.06 -0.78
N HIS A 664 6.96 -38.49 -1.99
CA HIS A 664 7.25 -39.82 -2.47
C HIS A 664 7.67 -39.73 -3.93
N PHE A 665 8.71 -40.48 -4.29
CA PHE A 665 9.04 -40.71 -5.69
C PHE A 665 9.21 -42.20 -5.95
N ALA A 666 8.85 -42.63 -7.15
CA ALA A 666 8.92 -44.02 -7.55
C ALA A 666 9.75 -44.17 -8.81
N ILE A 667 10.63 -45.15 -8.81
CA ILE A 667 11.40 -45.60 -9.97
C ILE A 667 10.81 -46.93 -10.44
N ARG A 668 10.54 -47.05 -11.74
CA ARG A 668 10.07 -48.29 -12.37
C ARG A 668 11.04 -48.71 -13.48
N ASN A 669 11.48 -49.97 -13.42
CA ASN A 669 12.39 -50.58 -14.38
C ASN A 669 13.65 -49.74 -14.64
N GLY A 670 14.24 -49.19 -13.58
CA GLY A 670 15.48 -48.42 -13.67
C GLY A 670 16.65 -49.31 -14.10
N GLU A 671 17.49 -48.81 -15.00
CA GLU A 671 18.72 -49.46 -15.41
C GLU A 671 19.89 -48.48 -15.25
N ILE A 672 20.98 -48.97 -14.67
CA ILE A 672 22.18 -48.18 -14.38
C ILE A 672 23.39 -48.95 -14.91
N SER A 673 24.16 -48.34 -15.79
CA SER A 673 25.50 -48.78 -16.19
C SER A 673 26.53 -48.25 -15.18
N LEU A 674 27.40 -49.13 -14.72
CA LEU A 674 28.54 -48.82 -13.84
C LEU A 674 29.84 -49.04 -14.63
N PRO A 675 31.00 -48.52 -14.18
CA PRO A 675 32.27 -48.75 -14.88
C PRO A 675 32.61 -50.24 -15.05
N ASN A 676 32.36 -51.03 -14.00
CA ASN A 676 32.67 -52.47 -13.97
C ASN A 676 31.38 -53.27 -13.68
N GLY A 677 30.25 -52.87 -14.28
CA GLY A 677 29.00 -53.59 -14.04
C GLY A 677 27.74 -52.94 -14.59
N SER A 678 26.60 -53.54 -14.27
CA SER A 678 25.28 -52.96 -14.51
C SER A 678 24.26 -53.39 -13.46
N MET A 679 23.23 -52.59 -13.27
CA MET A 679 22.07 -52.92 -12.46
C MET A 679 20.82 -52.74 -13.31
N LYS A 680 19.97 -53.77 -13.35
CA LYS A 680 18.77 -53.78 -14.20
C LYS A 680 17.51 -54.08 -13.41
N GLY A 681 16.38 -53.53 -13.86
CA GLY A 681 15.07 -53.74 -13.25
C GLY A 681 14.98 -53.16 -11.83
N ILE A 682 15.61 -52.02 -11.57
CA ILE A 682 15.54 -51.32 -10.30
C ILE A 682 14.11 -50.80 -10.11
N GLN A 683 13.49 -51.17 -8.98
CA GLN A 683 12.13 -50.75 -8.66
C GLN A 683 11.99 -50.46 -7.17
N PHE A 684 11.66 -49.21 -6.86
CA PHE A 684 11.34 -48.79 -5.50
C PHE A 684 10.42 -47.56 -5.49
N SER A 685 9.74 -47.33 -4.37
CA SER A 685 8.93 -46.14 -4.13
C SER A 685 9.35 -45.51 -2.80
N LEU A 686 10.17 -44.47 -2.84
CA LEU A 686 10.80 -43.84 -1.68
C LEU A 686 9.92 -42.74 -1.08
N PRO A 687 9.21 -42.98 0.04
CA PRO A 687 8.73 -41.89 0.87
C PRO A 687 9.91 -41.26 1.60
N TYR A 688 10.01 -39.94 1.52
CA TYR A 688 11.06 -39.19 2.19
C TYR A 688 10.50 -38.00 2.96
N GLN A 689 11.22 -37.58 3.99
CA GLN A 689 11.02 -36.32 4.68
C GLN A 689 12.36 -35.59 4.72
N TYR A 690 12.38 -34.37 4.23
CA TYR A 690 13.51 -33.47 4.30
C TYR A 690 13.24 -32.41 5.38
N GLN A 691 14.06 -32.42 6.41
CA GLN A 691 14.02 -31.42 7.48
C GLN A 691 15.42 -31.28 8.08
N ASN A 692 15.81 -30.05 8.44
CA ASN A 692 17.13 -29.78 9.03
C ASN A 692 18.30 -30.27 8.15
N ASN A 693 18.15 -30.20 6.83
CA ASN A 693 19.14 -30.64 5.83
C ASN A 693 19.46 -32.13 5.84
N GLU A 694 18.52 -32.98 6.27
CA GLU A 694 18.66 -34.43 6.19
C GLU A 694 17.40 -35.04 5.58
N PHE A 695 17.60 -36.03 4.71
CA PHE A 695 16.54 -36.90 4.23
C PHE A 695 16.34 -38.05 5.20
N ASN A 696 15.16 -38.13 5.80
CA ASN A 696 14.69 -39.29 6.54
C ASN A 696 13.93 -40.22 5.59
N ILE A 697 14.53 -41.38 5.34
CA ILE A 697 14.07 -42.43 4.44
C ILE A 697 13.36 -43.51 5.26
N GLY A 698 12.12 -43.82 4.90
CA GLY A 698 11.38 -44.90 5.58
C GLY A 698 11.01 -44.57 7.03
N ALA A 699 10.72 -43.30 7.32
CA ALA A 699 10.40 -42.80 8.66
C ALA A 699 9.30 -43.60 9.38
N LYS A 700 8.25 -44.02 8.64
CA LYS A 700 7.14 -44.83 9.18
C LYS A 700 7.33 -46.33 8.97
N LYS A 701 7.89 -46.73 7.83
CA LYS A 701 8.10 -48.13 7.43
C LYS A 701 9.34 -48.21 6.54
N ALA A 702 10.13 -49.27 6.72
CA ALA A 702 11.26 -49.54 5.83
C ALA A 702 10.79 -49.71 4.38
N LEU A 703 11.56 -49.18 3.44
CA LEU A 703 11.31 -49.21 2.01
C LEU A 703 11.72 -50.54 1.42
N ASP A 704 10.82 -51.22 0.72
CA ASP A 704 11.18 -52.37 -0.12
C ASP A 704 11.87 -51.87 -1.41
N VAL A 705 13.12 -52.30 -1.61
CA VAL A 705 13.91 -52.08 -2.82
C VAL A 705 14.11 -53.42 -3.50
N ASN A 706 13.74 -53.49 -4.78
CA ASN A 706 13.94 -54.66 -5.61
C ASN A 706 14.84 -54.30 -6.80
N ILE A 707 15.80 -55.17 -7.11
CA ILE A 707 16.66 -55.06 -8.28
C ILE A 707 16.65 -56.43 -8.96
N ALA A 708 16.29 -56.47 -10.24
CA ALA A 708 16.13 -57.74 -10.95
C ALA A 708 17.47 -58.44 -11.16
N GLU A 709 18.50 -57.69 -11.55
CA GLU A 709 19.85 -58.18 -11.81
C GLU A 709 20.87 -57.12 -11.40
N ILE A 710 21.94 -57.55 -10.72
CA ILE A 710 23.15 -56.78 -10.47
C ILE A 710 24.30 -57.60 -11.04
N ASP A 711 24.98 -57.06 -12.04
CA ASP A 711 26.17 -57.67 -12.64
C ASP A 711 27.39 -56.82 -12.24
N VAL A 712 28.28 -57.41 -11.45
CA VAL A 712 29.55 -56.79 -11.03
C VAL A 712 30.72 -57.76 -11.30
N GLY A 713 30.60 -58.58 -12.34
CA GLY A 713 31.48 -59.71 -12.61
C GLY A 713 30.94 -61.05 -12.09
N ILE A 714 30.06 -61.00 -11.09
CA ILE A 714 29.14 -62.09 -10.74
C ILE A 714 27.71 -61.58 -10.88
N LYS A 715 26.87 -62.35 -11.57
CA LYS A 715 25.45 -62.07 -11.70
C LYS A 715 24.70 -62.38 -10.41
N LEU A 716 24.18 -61.34 -9.77
CA LEU A 716 23.30 -61.41 -8.61
C LEU A 716 21.86 -61.16 -9.07
N ASN A 717 20.99 -62.15 -8.91
CA ASN A 717 19.62 -62.08 -9.39
C ASN A 717 18.63 -61.88 -8.25
N ASN A 718 17.53 -61.18 -8.53
CA ASN A 718 16.39 -61.00 -7.62
C ASN A 718 16.82 -60.43 -6.25
N ALA A 719 17.60 -59.35 -6.28
CA ALA A 719 18.05 -58.67 -5.09
C ALA A 719 16.90 -57.91 -4.42
N LYS A 720 16.67 -58.20 -3.15
CA LYS A 720 15.62 -57.59 -2.32
C LYS A 720 16.21 -57.11 -1.02
N MET A 721 15.83 -55.91 -0.60
CA MET A 721 16.26 -55.34 0.68
C MET A 721 15.24 -54.34 1.21
N LYS A 722 15.27 -54.12 2.53
CA LYS A 722 14.49 -53.09 3.22
C LYS A 722 15.38 -51.95 3.68
N LEU A 723 15.15 -50.73 3.17
CA LEU A 723 15.95 -49.54 3.45
C LEU A 723 15.25 -48.62 4.47
N GLN A 724 15.98 -48.16 5.50
CA GLN A 724 15.47 -47.19 6.49
C GLN A 724 16.62 -46.40 7.12
N GLY A 725 16.50 -45.09 7.27
CA GLY A 725 17.48 -44.27 7.98
C GLY A 725 17.61 -42.85 7.44
N HIS A 726 18.79 -42.25 7.60
CA HIS A 726 19.03 -40.86 7.20
C HIS A 726 20.08 -40.76 6.10
N TYR A 727 19.95 -39.75 5.24
CA TYR A 727 20.94 -39.37 4.24
C TYR A 727 21.16 -37.84 4.28
N PRO A 728 22.42 -37.35 4.39
CA PRO A 728 23.67 -38.11 4.54
C PRO A 728 23.71 -38.93 5.85
N TYR A 729 24.23 -40.16 5.79
CA TYR A 729 24.28 -41.03 6.97
C TYR A 729 25.46 -40.68 7.88
N SER A 730 25.30 -40.94 9.18
CA SER A 730 26.37 -40.80 10.18
C SER A 730 26.28 -41.93 11.22
N LYS A 731 27.30 -42.05 12.08
CA LYS A 731 27.25 -43.03 13.19
C LYS A 731 26.03 -42.82 14.12
N LYS A 732 25.58 -41.58 14.30
CA LYS A 732 24.38 -41.26 15.11
C LYS A 732 23.08 -41.47 14.36
N ARG A 733 23.10 -41.29 13.03
CA ARG A 733 21.94 -41.41 12.14
C ARG A 733 22.30 -42.32 10.96
N PRO A 734 22.37 -43.64 11.16
CA PRO A 734 22.80 -44.56 10.12
C PRO A 734 21.69 -44.79 9.09
N LEU A 735 22.10 -45.19 7.88
CA LEU A 735 21.23 -45.78 6.87
C LEU A 735 21.29 -47.30 7.02
N THR A 736 20.15 -47.94 7.26
CA THR A 736 20.08 -49.39 7.54
C THR A 736 19.41 -50.14 6.39
N LEU A 737 20.07 -51.19 5.93
CA LEU A 737 19.56 -52.20 5.02
C LEU A 737 19.21 -53.44 5.85
N ARG A 738 18.01 -53.98 5.69
CA ARG A 738 17.55 -55.18 6.40
C ARG A 738 17.07 -56.21 5.39
N GLU A 739 17.14 -57.48 5.79
CA GLU A 739 16.62 -58.60 4.98
C GLU A 739 17.18 -58.59 3.56
N LEU A 740 18.46 -58.21 3.40
CA LEU A 740 19.11 -58.23 2.10
C LEU A 740 19.18 -59.68 1.63
N SER A 741 18.70 -59.95 0.42
CA SER A 741 18.77 -61.27 -0.17
C SER A 741 18.90 -61.21 -1.67
N PHE A 742 19.69 -62.09 -2.25
CA PHE A 742 19.83 -62.26 -3.71
C PHE A 742 20.30 -63.67 -4.03
N ASN A 743 20.05 -64.10 -5.27
CA ASN A 743 20.49 -65.38 -5.81
C ASN A 743 21.85 -65.21 -6.47
N LEU A 744 22.78 -66.11 -6.21
CA LEU A 744 24.12 -66.13 -6.80
C LEU A 744 24.66 -67.57 -6.83
N LEU A 745 25.46 -67.92 -7.86
CA LEU A 745 26.19 -69.19 -7.94
C LEU A 745 25.30 -70.42 -7.63
N GLY A 746 24.13 -70.49 -8.25
CA GLY A 746 23.14 -71.56 -8.08
C GLY A 746 22.34 -71.52 -6.78
N GLY A 747 22.80 -70.76 -5.77
CA GLY A 747 22.22 -70.66 -4.44
C GLY A 747 21.72 -69.25 -4.09
N LYS A 748 21.76 -68.92 -2.79
CA LYS A 748 21.25 -67.65 -2.24
C LYS A 748 22.15 -67.09 -1.15
N LEU A 749 22.34 -65.77 -1.14
CA LEU A 749 22.96 -65.03 -0.04
C LEU A 749 21.92 -64.23 0.72
N THR A 750 22.01 -64.21 2.05
CA THR A 750 21.21 -63.34 2.90
C THR A 750 22.05 -62.58 3.93
N VAL A 751 21.67 -61.34 4.20
CA VAL A 751 22.21 -60.50 5.28
C VAL A 751 21.05 -59.89 6.06
N ASP A 752 20.96 -60.22 7.35
CA ASP A 752 19.82 -59.79 8.18
C ASP A 752 19.78 -58.28 8.38
N LYS A 753 20.95 -57.68 8.64
CA LYS A 753 21.10 -56.25 8.90
C LYS A 753 22.48 -55.77 8.52
N PHE A 754 22.50 -54.69 7.74
CA PHE A 754 23.69 -53.95 7.35
C PHE A 754 23.45 -52.45 7.58
N ALA A 755 24.40 -51.73 8.15
CA ALA A 755 24.26 -50.29 8.44
C ALA A 755 25.39 -49.51 7.76
N LEU A 756 25.08 -48.31 7.30
CA LEU A 756 26.01 -47.34 6.73
C LEU A 756 26.03 -46.09 7.62
N PRO A 757 27.20 -45.65 8.14
CA PRO A 757 28.47 -46.38 8.07
C PRO A 757 28.40 -47.66 8.90
N GLN A 758 29.19 -48.67 8.54
CA GLN A 758 29.18 -49.96 9.25
C GLN A 758 29.66 -49.78 10.70
N THR A 759 28.82 -50.18 11.65
CA THR A 759 29.14 -50.13 13.10
C THR A 759 29.32 -51.51 13.71
N GLN A 760 28.85 -52.57 13.04
CA GLN A 760 28.90 -53.95 13.51
C GLN A 760 29.18 -54.91 12.35
N ILE A 761 29.69 -56.09 12.67
CA ILE A 761 29.92 -57.18 11.71
C ILE A 761 28.61 -57.50 10.97
N ALA A 762 28.71 -57.67 9.66
CA ALA A 762 27.62 -58.18 8.83
C ALA A 762 27.87 -59.66 8.55
N TYR A 763 26.92 -60.54 8.87
CA TYR A 763 27.07 -61.95 8.54
C TYR A 763 26.47 -62.22 7.16
N LEU A 764 27.32 -62.56 6.19
CA LEU A 764 26.89 -63.02 4.88
C LEU A 764 26.58 -64.51 5.00
N ASN A 765 25.31 -64.88 4.90
CA ASN A 765 24.89 -66.28 4.97
C ASN A 765 24.63 -66.77 3.55
N LEU A 766 25.44 -67.71 3.08
CA LEU A 766 25.34 -68.32 1.77
C LEU A 766 24.72 -69.71 1.92
N PHE A 767 23.72 -70.01 1.11
CA PHE A 767 22.97 -71.26 1.13
C PHE A 767 23.00 -71.93 -0.24
N ASN A 768 23.32 -73.23 -0.24
CA ASN A 768 23.30 -74.11 -1.41
C ASN A 768 24.08 -73.54 -2.62
N ILE A 769 25.25 -72.96 -2.36
CA ILE A 769 26.14 -72.47 -3.40
C ILE A 769 26.75 -73.65 -4.15
N HIS A 770 26.65 -73.67 -5.48
CA HIS A 770 27.16 -74.76 -6.30
C HIS A 770 28.67 -74.65 -6.47
N PHE A 771 29.39 -75.75 -6.21
CA PHE A 771 30.84 -75.79 -6.42
C PHE A 771 31.20 -75.65 -7.90
N GLU A 772 30.37 -76.17 -8.78
CA GLU A 772 30.51 -76.12 -10.23
C GLU A 772 30.52 -74.67 -10.72
N ASP A 773 29.63 -73.83 -10.18
CA ASP A 773 29.53 -72.42 -10.52
C ASP A 773 30.75 -71.64 -10.01
N ILE A 774 31.27 -71.98 -8.82
CA ILE A 774 32.51 -71.38 -8.27
C ILE A 774 33.71 -71.74 -9.14
N LEU A 775 33.90 -73.02 -9.47
CA LEU A 775 35.03 -73.49 -10.27
C LEU A 775 34.99 -72.94 -11.70
N SER A 776 33.78 -72.90 -12.30
CA SER A 776 33.58 -72.30 -13.61
C SER A 776 33.92 -70.82 -13.61
N LEU A 777 33.51 -70.08 -12.56
CA LEU A 777 33.82 -68.65 -12.44
C LEU A 777 35.33 -68.43 -12.31
N ALA A 778 36.00 -69.18 -11.43
CA ALA A 778 37.44 -69.07 -11.21
C ALA A 778 38.31 -69.69 -12.32
N GLN A 779 37.69 -70.25 -13.37
CA GLN A 779 38.35 -70.94 -14.47
C GLN A 779 39.28 -72.09 -14.02
N TYR A 780 38.96 -72.71 -12.88
CA TYR A 780 39.71 -73.85 -12.37
C TYR A 780 39.30 -75.13 -13.10
N GLN A 781 40.12 -75.55 -14.06
CA GLN A 781 39.87 -76.76 -14.85
C GLN A 781 40.55 -78.01 -14.28
N GLN A 782 41.40 -77.88 -13.27
CA GLN A 782 42.27 -78.97 -12.79
C GLN A 782 41.52 -80.00 -11.93
N ILE A 783 40.37 -79.62 -11.37
CA ILE A 783 39.52 -80.45 -10.51
C ILE A 783 38.05 -80.34 -10.96
N ASP A 784 37.31 -81.44 -10.83
CA ASP A 784 35.85 -81.51 -11.00
C ASP A 784 35.24 -81.74 -9.61
N LEU A 785 34.85 -80.63 -8.96
CA LEU A 785 34.15 -80.65 -7.68
C LEU A 785 32.66 -80.35 -7.93
N LYS A 786 31.81 -81.32 -7.60
CA LYS A 786 30.35 -81.21 -7.74
C LYS A 786 29.65 -81.21 -6.40
N GLY A 787 28.49 -80.58 -6.32
CA GLY A 787 27.67 -80.49 -5.11
C GLY A 787 27.53 -79.06 -4.59
N GLN A 788 26.99 -78.90 -3.39
CA GLN A 788 26.66 -77.59 -2.85
C GLN A 788 27.35 -77.32 -1.51
N ALA A 789 27.45 -76.05 -1.14
CA ALA A 789 27.99 -75.59 0.13
C ALA A 789 27.13 -74.51 0.77
N ASN A 790 27.15 -74.49 2.10
CA ASN A 790 26.69 -73.37 2.90
C ASN A 790 27.91 -72.65 3.48
N ALA A 791 27.83 -71.33 3.63
CA ALA A 791 28.89 -70.58 4.25
C ALA A 791 28.36 -69.42 5.11
N VAL A 792 29.10 -69.07 6.15
CA VAL A 792 28.82 -67.89 6.97
C VAL A 792 30.09 -67.06 7.04
N PHE A 793 30.05 -65.86 6.46
CA PHE A 793 31.20 -64.95 6.40
C PHE A 793 30.97 -63.70 7.27
N PRO A 794 31.73 -63.54 8.38
CA PRO A 794 31.78 -62.31 9.15
C PRO A 794 32.46 -61.20 8.35
N PHE A 795 31.67 -60.25 7.83
CA PHE A 795 32.09 -59.28 6.83
C PHE A 795 32.25 -57.85 7.38
N TRP A 796 33.37 -57.22 7.03
CA TRP A 796 33.61 -55.78 7.20
C TRP A 796 33.86 -55.10 5.86
N LEU A 797 32.98 -54.19 5.47
CA LEU A 797 33.06 -53.42 4.23
C LEU A 797 34.33 -52.57 4.14
N SER A 798 34.82 -52.05 5.28
CA SER A 798 36.04 -51.24 5.32
C SER A 798 37.33 -52.06 5.18
N GLY A 799 37.25 -53.39 5.25
CA GLY A 799 38.42 -54.26 5.30
C GLY A 799 39.23 -54.17 6.60
N ASN A 800 38.79 -53.41 7.60
CA ASN A 800 39.48 -53.26 8.89
C ASN A 800 38.68 -53.94 10.01
N PRO A 801 39.19 -55.02 10.66
CA PRO A 801 40.54 -55.57 10.54
C PRO A 801 40.79 -56.52 9.35
N CYS A 802 39.74 -57.09 8.75
CA CYS A 802 39.79 -57.97 7.58
C CYS A 802 38.43 -57.91 6.85
N TYR A 803 38.36 -58.24 5.56
CA TYR A 803 37.08 -58.32 4.84
C TYR A 803 36.25 -59.52 5.28
N ILE A 804 36.87 -60.69 5.47
CA ILE A 804 36.24 -61.87 6.08
C ILE A 804 37.11 -62.35 7.22
N CYS A 805 36.58 -62.27 8.44
CA CYS A 805 37.32 -62.61 9.66
C CYS A 805 36.79 -63.92 10.26
N GLY A 806 37.34 -65.05 9.85
CA GLY A 806 36.99 -66.37 10.38
C GLY A 806 35.68 -66.93 9.83
N GLY A 807 35.49 -66.86 8.52
CA GLY A 807 34.36 -67.47 7.83
C GLY A 807 34.35 -69.00 7.94
N SER A 808 33.17 -69.61 7.94
CA SER A 808 33.01 -71.06 7.88
C SER A 808 32.33 -71.47 6.58
N LEU A 809 32.76 -72.59 6.00
CA LEU A 809 32.15 -73.20 4.83
C LEU A 809 31.96 -74.69 5.10
N THR A 810 30.75 -75.19 4.84
CA THR A 810 30.39 -76.59 5.03
C THR A 810 29.66 -77.12 3.81
N LYS A 811 29.73 -78.43 3.61
CA LYS A 811 28.99 -79.13 2.56
C LYS A 811 27.47 -79.07 2.81
N SER A 812 26.72 -78.91 1.72
CA SER A 812 25.26 -78.98 1.67
C SER A 812 24.85 -79.96 0.56
N GLY A 813 24.23 -81.09 0.89
CA GLY A 813 23.86 -82.13 -0.08
C GLY A 813 25.01 -83.04 -0.52
N GLU A 814 24.77 -83.93 -1.50
CA GLU A 814 25.78 -84.85 -2.04
C GLU A 814 26.86 -84.10 -2.82
N SER A 815 28.11 -84.57 -2.76
CA SER A 815 29.25 -83.85 -3.35
C SER A 815 30.35 -84.82 -3.70
N THR A 816 30.96 -84.64 -4.86
CA THR A 816 32.01 -85.52 -5.39
C THR A 816 33.22 -84.71 -5.84
N LEU A 817 34.42 -85.24 -5.64
CA LEU A 817 35.68 -84.66 -6.08
C LEU A 817 36.37 -85.61 -7.04
N LYS A 818 36.73 -85.13 -8.22
CA LYS A 818 37.51 -85.87 -9.20
C LYS A 818 38.64 -85.00 -9.73
N PHE A 819 39.82 -85.59 -9.93
CA PHE A 819 40.95 -84.87 -10.52
C PHE A 819 40.97 -85.07 -12.03
N THR A 820 41.44 -84.06 -12.75
CA THR A 820 41.62 -84.20 -14.20
C THR A 820 42.74 -85.17 -14.55
N PRO A 821 42.69 -85.81 -15.74
CA PRO A 821 43.77 -86.66 -16.22
C PRO A 821 45.13 -85.95 -16.24
N GLU A 822 45.19 -84.64 -16.59
CA GLU A 822 46.45 -83.89 -16.57
C GLU A 822 47.01 -83.75 -15.15
N LEU A 823 46.18 -83.34 -14.18
CA LEU A 823 46.60 -83.21 -12.78
C LEU A 823 47.03 -84.55 -12.20
N LEU A 824 46.30 -85.62 -12.51
CA LEU A 824 46.67 -86.98 -12.09
C LEU A 824 48.03 -87.39 -12.63
N ASN A 825 48.35 -87.09 -13.88
CA ASN A 825 49.65 -87.40 -14.47
C ASN A 825 50.78 -86.59 -13.84
N ALA A 826 50.56 -85.29 -13.59
CA ALA A 826 51.54 -84.43 -12.93
C ALA A 826 51.86 -84.89 -11.49
N ILE A 827 50.83 -85.29 -10.72
CA ILE A 827 51.04 -85.82 -9.35
C ILE A 827 51.81 -87.15 -9.39
N LYS A 828 51.57 -88.01 -10.40
CA LYS A 828 52.28 -89.31 -10.55
C LYS A 828 53.78 -89.17 -10.82
N GLU A 829 54.24 -88.01 -11.31
CA GLU A 829 55.68 -87.71 -11.50
C GLU A 829 56.42 -87.45 -10.17
N GLY A 830 55.69 -87.17 -9.09
CA GLY A 830 56.26 -86.80 -7.79
C GLY A 830 56.86 -87.96 -6.96
N GLY A 831 56.61 -89.22 -7.33
CA GLY A 831 57.12 -90.41 -6.62
C GLY A 831 56.05 -91.46 -6.33
N TYR A 832 56.44 -92.56 -5.67
CA TYR A 832 55.57 -93.70 -5.36
C TYR A 832 54.45 -93.35 -4.35
N THR A 833 54.70 -92.42 -3.41
CA THR A 833 53.73 -91.98 -2.41
C THR A 833 52.62 -91.14 -3.03
N GLU A 834 52.97 -90.31 -4.01
CA GLU A 834 52.08 -89.42 -4.75
C GLU A 834 51.18 -90.22 -5.71
N GLN A 835 51.70 -91.30 -6.30
CA GLN A 835 50.90 -92.26 -7.08
C GLN A 835 49.80 -92.93 -6.24
N ILE A 836 50.08 -93.26 -4.98
CA ILE A 836 49.08 -93.80 -4.04
C ILE A 836 48.00 -92.75 -3.76
N LEU A 837 48.36 -91.48 -3.57
CA LEU A 837 47.39 -90.38 -3.40
C LEU A 837 46.48 -90.20 -4.62
N THR A 838 47.01 -90.32 -5.85
CA THR A 838 46.18 -90.24 -7.08
C THR A 838 45.17 -91.38 -7.22
N THR A 839 45.41 -92.51 -6.57
CA THR A 839 44.54 -93.70 -6.66
C THR A 839 43.46 -93.68 -5.57
N ILE A 840 43.73 -92.99 -4.46
CA ILE A 840 42.83 -92.98 -3.29
C ILE A 840 41.89 -91.76 -3.27
N ILE A 841 42.37 -90.59 -3.69
CA ILE A 841 41.62 -89.32 -3.60
C ILE A 841 40.81 -89.06 -4.88
N ASN A 842 41.30 -89.52 -6.02
CA ASN A 842 40.60 -89.34 -7.29
C ASN A 842 39.24 -90.05 -7.29
N ASN A 843 38.22 -89.38 -7.85
CA ASN A 843 36.84 -89.88 -7.92
C ASN A 843 36.29 -90.31 -6.55
N SER A 844 36.17 -89.36 -5.63
CA SER A 844 35.69 -89.59 -4.27
C SER A 844 34.38 -88.85 -3.99
N SER A 845 33.56 -89.40 -3.09
CA SER A 845 32.46 -88.67 -2.48
C SER A 845 32.93 -88.01 -1.18
N ILE A 846 32.45 -86.81 -0.93
CA ILE A 846 32.78 -86.02 0.27
C ILE A 846 31.70 -86.27 1.32
N ASP A 847 32.08 -86.90 2.43
CA ASP A 847 31.18 -87.14 3.56
C ASP A 847 31.03 -85.90 4.44
N GLU A 848 32.16 -85.27 4.79
CA GLU A 848 32.21 -84.05 5.58
C GLU A 848 33.18 -83.05 4.93
N LEU A 849 32.77 -81.79 4.89
CA LEU A 849 33.63 -80.67 4.52
C LEU A 849 33.47 -79.59 5.59
N ASN A 850 34.60 -79.24 6.21
CA ASN A 850 34.69 -78.11 7.11
C ASN A 850 35.86 -77.23 6.68
N ALA A 851 35.56 -76.02 6.23
CA ALA A 851 36.59 -75.06 5.86
C ALA A 851 36.49 -73.77 6.68
N LYS A 852 37.64 -73.18 6.97
CA LYS A 852 37.76 -71.82 7.52
C LYS A 852 38.34 -70.90 6.46
N VAL A 853 37.73 -69.73 6.30
CA VAL A 853 38.11 -68.72 5.31
C VAL A 853 38.48 -67.43 6.03
N ASN A 854 39.67 -66.90 5.76
CA ASN A 854 40.07 -65.56 6.16
C ASN A 854 40.46 -64.76 4.92
N LEU A 855 39.91 -63.56 4.77
CA LEU A 855 40.26 -62.62 3.71
C LEU A 855 40.72 -61.32 4.36
N ASP A 856 42.01 -61.02 4.25
CA ASP A 856 42.58 -59.81 4.83
C ASP A 856 42.37 -58.56 3.96
N SER A 857 42.80 -57.40 4.45
CA SER A 857 42.63 -56.11 3.76
C SER A 857 43.43 -55.97 2.46
N THR A 858 44.41 -56.85 2.20
CA THR A 858 45.23 -56.84 0.98
C THR A 858 44.63 -57.70 -0.14
N GLY A 859 43.54 -58.42 0.16
CA GLY A 859 42.91 -59.35 -0.79
C GLY A 859 43.44 -60.78 -0.66
N LEU A 860 44.42 -61.03 0.21
CA LEU A 860 44.97 -62.36 0.41
C LEU A 860 43.99 -63.21 1.23
N MET A 861 43.53 -64.29 0.60
CA MET A 861 42.63 -65.26 1.20
C MET A 861 43.39 -66.50 1.64
N ASN A 862 43.14 -66.94 2.86
CA ASN A 862 43.61 -68.21 3.40
C ASN A 862 42.40 -69.12 3.67
N LEU A 863 42.37 -70.26 2.98
CA LEU A 863 41.38 -71.32 3.12
C LEU A 863 42.02 -72.53 3.78
N ASN A 864 41.54 -72.90 4.96
CA ASN A 864 41.96 -74.10 5.68
C ASN A 864 40.80 -75.10 5.69
N THR A 865 40.93 -76.19 4.94
CA THR A 865 39.86 -77.17 4.72
C THR A 865 40.23 -78.52 5.32
N SER A 866 39.28 -79.16 6.00
CA SER A 866 39.34 -80.56 6.41
C SER A 866 38.20 -81.31 5.74
N LEU A 867 38.56 -82.30 4.93
CA LEU A 867 37.65 -83.13 4.14
C LEU A 867 37.72 -84.56 4.68
N LYS A 868 36.55 -85.17 4.92
CA LYS A 868 36.43 -86.62 5.04
C LYS A 868 35.82 -87.14 3.76
N ILE A 869 36.56 -87.97 3.05
CA ILE A 869 36.16 -88.49 1.74
C ILE A 869 36.22 -90.01 1.73
N HIS A 870 35.40 -90.62 0.89
CA HIS A 870 35.52 -92.04 0.54
C HIS A 870 35.62 -92.20 -0.98
N SER A 871 36.50 -93.11 -1.40
CA SER A 871 36.69 -93.40 -2.83
C SER A 871 35.45 -94.10 -3.40
N LEU A 872 35.00 -93.67 -4.57
CA LEU A 872 33.92 -94.33 -5.32
C LEU A 872 34.45 -95.53 -6.14
N ASP A 873 35.75 -95.54 -6.44
CA ASP A 873 36.40 -96.62 -7.18
C ASP A 873 36.79 -97.79 -6.26
N TYR A 874 36.90 -97.56 -4.94
CA TYR A 874 37.29 -98.55 -3.93
C TYR A 874 36.43 -98.43 -2.65
N GLU A 875 35.35 -99.20 -2.55
CA GLU A 875 34.24 -99.11 -1.56
C GLU A 875 34.59 -99.20 -0.04
N LYS A 876 35.86 -99.16 0.37
CA LYS A 876 36.26 -99.19 1.80
C LYS A 876 37.34 -98.19 2.19
N THR A 877 37.81 -97.36 1.26
CA THR A 877 38.93 -96.45 1.53
C THR A 877 38.40 -95.09 1.97
N LYS A 878 38.59 -94.76 3.25
CA LYS A 878 38.27 -93.45 3.84
C LYS A 878 39.55 -92.64 4.01
N VAL A 879 39.52 -91.38 3.61
CA VAL A 879 40.66 -90.46 3.75
C VAL A 879 40.22 -89.18 4.43
N ASN A 880 41.07 -88.74 5.36
CA ASN A 880 41.00 -87.40 5.91
C ASN A 880 42.01 -86.53 5.17
N LEU A 881 41.53 -85.65 4.30
CA LEU A 881 42.36 -84.74 3.52
C LEU A 881 42.31 -83.35 4.16
N ASN A 882 43.46 -82.88 4.64
CA ASN A 882 43.62 -81.50 5.08
C ASN A 882 44.26 -80.71 3.94
N TYR A 883 43.54 -79.70 3.44
CA TYR A 883 43.95 -78.89 2.31
C TYR A 883 44.00 -77.42 2.74
N ASN A 884 45.16 -76.79 2.53
CA ASN A 884 45.33 -75.37 2.73
C ASN A 884 45.52 -74.72 1.36
N HIS A 885 44.83 -73.61 1.12
CA HIS A 885 44.91 -72.85 -0.11
C HIS A 885 45.04 -71.37 0.21
N GLN A 886 45.88 -70.71 -0.56
CA GLN A 886 46.15 -69.29 -0.43
C GLN A 886 46.07 -68.67 -1.82
N GLU A 887 45.24 -67.65 -1.95
CA GLU A 887 44.95 -67.00 -3.23
C GLU A 887 44.73 -65.50 -3.00
N ASN A 888 45.18 -64.65 -3.91
CA ASN A 888 44.79 -63.25 -3.87
C ASN A 888 43.44 -63.09 -4.58
N MET A 889 42.38 -62.91 -3.80
CA MET A 889 41.03 -62.81 -4.34
C MET A 889 40.81 -61.56 -5.18
N PHE A 890 41.58 -60.49 -4.97
CA PHE A 890 41.48 -59.29 -5.80
C PHE A 890 42.11 -59.49 -7.17
N ASP A 891 43.28 -60.12 -7.23
CA ASP A 891 43.94 -60.48 -8.49
C ASP A 891 43.08 -61.48 -9.27
N LEU A 892 42.55 -62.49 -8.57
CA LEU A 892 41.62 -63.46 -9.16
C LEU A 892 40.35 -62.78 -9.70
N TRP A 893 39.74 -61.88 -8.93
CA TRP A 893 38.57 -61.12 -9.37
C TRP A 893 38.84 -60.29 -10.62
N GLN A 894 40.01 -59.65 -10.68
CA GLN A 894 40.44 -58.87 -11.83
C GLN A 894 40.65 -59.77 -13.07
N LEU A 895 41.20 -60.97 -12.90
CA LEU A 895 41.38 -61.93 -13.99
C LEU A 895 40.06 -62.48 -14.52
N ILE A 896 39.16 -62.89 -13.63
CA ILE A 896 37.83 -63.42 -13.99
C ILE A 896 37.04 -62.38 -14.79
N ASN A 897 37.08 -61.14 -14.31
CA ASN A 897 36.24 -60.09 -14.86
C ASN A 897 36.87 -59.34 -16.02
N TYR A 898 38.11 -59.63 -16.43
CA TYR A 898 38.79 -58.85 -17.47
C TYR A 898 38.00 -58.78 -18.79
N GLY A 899 37.44 -59.90 -19.24
CA GLY A 899 36.62 -59.95 -20.47
C GLY A 899 35.29 -59.21 -20.35
N SER A 900 34.57 -59.43 -19.25
CA SER A 900 33.30 -58.75 -18.97
C SER A 900 33.48 -57.27 -18.69
N GLU A 901 34.52 -56.88 -17.96
CA GLU A 901 34.89 -55.48 -17.73
C GLU A 901 35.23 -54.80 -19.04
N PHE A 902 35.91 -55.46 -19.98
CA PHE A 902 36.19 -54.88 -21.29
C PHE A 902 34.90 -54.57 -22.07
N GLU A 903 33.98 -55.54 -22.16
CA GLU A 903 32.68 -55.35 -22.83
C GLU A 903 31.83 -54.28 -22.13
N GLN A 904 31.72 -54.34 -20.80
CA GLN A 904 30.96 -53.38 -19.99
C GLN A 904 31.57 -51.98 -20.04
N ASN A 905 32.90 -51.86 -20.06
CA ASN A 905 33.56 -50.57 -20.23
C ASN A 905 33.34 -49.98 -21.61
N ILE A 906 33.30 -50.80 -22.68
CA ILE A 906 32.93 -50.32 -24.02
C ILE A 906 31.49 -49.83 -24.01
N GLU A 907 30.57 -50.63 -23.50
CA GLU A 907 29.14 -50.27 -23.41
C GLU A 907 28.95 -48.98 -22.59
N HIS A 908 29.59 -48.89 -21.41
CA HIS A 908 29.62 -47.70 -20.57
C HIS A 908 30.21 -46.49 -21.29
N SER A 909 31.31 -46.67 -22.03
CA SER A 909 31.95 -45.58 -22.80
C SER A 909 31.06 -45.09 -23.93
N ILE A 910 30.31 -45.98 -24.59
CA ILE A 910 29.33 -45.62 -25.62
C ILE A 910 28.18 -44.84 -25.00
N TYR A 911 27.59 -45.33 -23.89
CA TYR A 911 26.55 -44.58 -23.18
C TYR A 911 27.04 -43.22 -22.72
N LYS A 912 28.29 -43.14 -22.24
CA LYS A 912 28.91 -41.88 -21.82
C LYS A 912 29.09 -40.91 -22.99
N GLN A 913 29.43 -41.41 -24.18
CA GLN A 913 29.53 -40.56 -25.36
C GLN A 913 28.17 -40.05 -25.81
N LEU A 914 27.11 -40.85 -25.67
CA LEU A 914 25.73 -40.45 -25.99
C LEU A 914 25.16 -39.45 -24.98
N ASP A 915 25.53 -39.56 -23.69
CA ASP A 915 25.09 -38.64 -22.62
C ASP A 915 25.83 -37.29 -22.64
N ASN A 916 27.04 -37.23 -23.23
CA ASN A 916 27.82 -35.99 -23.39
C ASN A 916 27.54 -35.24 -24.70
N GLN A 917 26.58 -35.70 -25.52
CA GLN A 917 26.10 -35.02 -26.73
C GLN A 917 24.81 -34.28 -26.44
#